data_AF-A0AAZ3QFT1-F1
#
_entry.id   AF-A0AAZ3QFT1-F1
#
_cell.length_a   1.000
_cell.length_b   1.000
_cell.length_c   1.000
_cell.angle_alpha   90.00
_cell.angle_beta   90.00
_cell.angle_gamma   90.00
#
_symmetry.space_group_name_H-M   'P 1'
#
loop_
_entity.id
_entity.type
_entity.pdbx_description
1 polymer ?
#
loop_
_entity_poly.entity_id
_entity_poly.type
_entity_poly.pdbx_seq_one_letter_code
_entity_poly.pdbx_strand_id
1 'polypeptide(L)'
;MIQAASSSGAAAKQQQQIANVTSLNLHCNRILKVEGLTTAWHLRHLDLSSNHISRIEGLNSLASLRTLNLSCNLITKVEGLNGLVNLIRLNLAYNQISDLTGLLYLHGAEYKLRHLHLHSNRLDSINQLLQCMLGLENLSDVTLSVEGLKSDLVSQLPCLFPPPRLKELLLKERSERSGLQARVEELDERCQSSALQLEQVLQREEQHKRALRSLEDSTSHSEARKARRQAEEVELLQELENKASALMRELEIQRASLRQHKDKLRQLHELLASREQVHRKELEGRLVPGGAEFQEVVAKEVAVVEQRHAQSRAGLEDRLAQASQQYTALEDEFRMALTIEAARFTEVEQGCTRLSAELSEVKAALSQTQQRERQAGGLVQELTAMVKEQKSRITELSKSKRDAVTELKGRVRSLEAGAEEDRRLQLQLELVKKDKARLLSQLTAQESVIDGLRAERRIWGQELAQQGASLSQDRGRLENTSSQKKQNERDNDALRIKVKVIDDQTETIRKLKEGLQERDEQGRRQREESLQAQRRLQQQLEESSATSQDLGDTVQQLSLRKEQLKQQLEDKEMELDEVKAAFSVSNKKWQDKADLLTRLESQVKRMKEGFDSKESLLLEERDKASQAHKAVVEKLHSMDDAFRRQLESLQASHQTELLRLANDKQKRIEQSNQKVFQVEEEMRQLLEETETEKKTMEEKMRRLTSVLKDF
;
A
#
# COMPACT_ATOMS: atom_id res chain seq x y z
N MET A 1 1.14 14.86 -35.30
CA MET A 1 1.60 13.51 -35.67
C MET A 1 1.13 13.10 -37.08
N ILE A 2 0.97 14.04 -38.02
CA ILE A 2 0.86 13.79 -39.49
C ILE A 2 1.65 14.89 -40.23
N GLN A 3 2.85 15.20 -39.76
CA GLN A 3 3.84 15.95 -40.52
C GLN A 3 5.22 15.40 -40.23
N ALA A 4 5.55 14.30 -40.91
CA ALA A 4 6.92 13.89 -41.15
C ALA A 4 6.91 12.94 -42.34
N ALA A 5 6.98 13.49 -43.56
CA ALA A 5 7.57 12.87 -44.75
C ALA A 5 7.11 13.60 -46.02
N SER A 6 7.57 14.83 -46.21
CA SER A 6 7.58 15.46 -47.53
C SER A 6 8.82 14.99 -48.31
N SER A 7 8.89 13.68 -48.61
CA SER A 7 9.67 13.09 -49.71
C SER A 7 9.54 11.57 -49.71
N SER A 8 9.25 10.99 -50.88
CA SER A 8 9.15 9.56 -51.21
C SER A 8 7.74 8.93 -51.17
N GLY A 9 7.50 7.99 -52.09
CA GLY A 9 6.22 7.34 -52.39
C GLY A 9 5.51 6.59 -51.25
N ALA A 10 6.02 6.65 -50.01
CA ALA A 10 5.34 6.19 -48.82
C ALA A 10 4.10 7.04 -48.47
N ALA A 11 4.14 8.35 -48.72
CA ALA A 11 3.00 9.25 -48.48
C ALA A 11 1.78 8.91 -49.34
N ALA A 12 2.00 8.52 -50.61
CA ALA A 12 0.93 8.11 -51.51
C ALA A 12 0.29 6.78 -51.09
N LYS A 13 1.09 5.80 -50.64
CA LYS A 13 0.58 4.53 -50.09
C LYS A 13 -0.18 4.73 -48.77
N GLN A 14 0.29 5.59 -47.87
CA GLN A 14 -0.42 5.91 -46.63
C GLN A 14 -1.73 6.66 -46.88
N GLN A 15 -1.77 7.62 -47.83
CA GLN A 15 -3.00 8.31 -48.22
C GLN A 15 -4.05 7.37 -48.85
N GLN A 16 -3.60 6.36 -49.60
CA GLN A 16 -4.46 5.33 -50.20
C GLN A 16 -4.99 4.33 -49.16
N GLN A 17 -4.26 4.11 -48.07
CA GLN A 17 -4.67 3.23 -46.96
C GLN A 17 -5.76 3.86 -46.08
N ILE A 18 -5.74 5.19 -45.89
CA ILE A 18 -6.76 5.95 -45.14
C ILE A 18 -8.09 6.04 -45.92
N ALA A 19 -8.05 5.96 -47.24
CA ALA A 19 -9.24 6.09 -48.10
C ALA A 19 -10.32 5.03 -47.80
N ASN A 20 -9.94 3.84 -47.32
CA ASN A 20 -10.88 2.75 -47.00
C ASN A 20 -11.27 2.65 -45.51
N VAL A 21 -10.79 3.57 -44.67
CA VAL A 21 -11.05 3.54 -43.23
C VAL A 21 -12.46 4.04 -42.95
N THR A 22 -13.27 3.21 -42.27
CA THR A 22 -14.66 3.54 -41.91
C THR A 22 -14.81 3.95 -40.44
N SER A 23 -13.85 3.60 -39.58
CA SER A 23 -13.82 3.99 -38.16
C SER A 23 -12.40 4.32 -37.74
N LEU A 24 -12.21 5.47 -37.08
CA LEU A 24 -10.92 5.97 -36.62
C LEU A 24 -11.04 6.45 -35.17
N ASN A 25 -10.26 5.84 -34.28
CA ASN A 25 -10.18 6.24 -32.88
C ASN A 25 -8.84 6.93 -32.60
N LEU A 26 -8.92 8.19 -32.22
CA LEU A 26 -7.80 9.06 -31.86
C LEU A 26 -7.95 9.65 -30.45
N HIS A 27 -8.66 8.95 -29.56
CA HIS A 27 -8.80 9.31 -28.16
C HIS A 27 -7.44 9.47 -27.44
N CYS A 28 -7.31 10.48 -26.58
CA CYS A 28 -6.13 10.70 -25.72
C CYS A 28 -4.78 10.88 -26.45
N ASN A 29 -4.76 11.49 -27.65
CA ASN A 29 -3.54 11.64 -28.45
C ASN A 29 -2.91 13.04 -28.43
N ARG A 30 -3.37 13.94 -27.54
CA ARG A 30 -2.87 15.32 -27.40
C ARG A 30 -2.89 16.12 -28.72
N ILE A 31 -3.86 15.83 -29.59
CA ILE A 31 -4.00 16.47 -30.90
C ILE A 31 -4.40 17.93 -30.70
N LEU A 32 -3.69 18.85 -31.34
CA LEU A 32 -3.97 20.30 -31.29
C LEU A 32 -4.83 20.78 -32.46
N LYS A 33 -4.66 20.14 -33.63
CA LYS A 33 -5.32 20.50 -34.89
C LYS A 33 -5.65 19.24 -35.68
N VAL A 34 -6.84 19.22 -36.29
CA VAL A 34 -7.28 18.13 -37.16
C VAL A 34 -6.81 18.41 -38.59
N GLU A 35 -5.88 17.59 -39.06
CA GLU A 35 -5.28 17.68 -40.40
C GLU A 35 -5.04 16.27 -40.97
N GLY A 36 -4.85 16.16 -42.29
CA GLY A 36 -4.55 14.87 -42.94
C GLY A 36 -5.74 13.92 -43.16
N LEU A 37 -6.98 14.35 -42.90
CA LEU A 37 -8.20 13.56 -43.13
C LEU A 37 -8.88 13.84 -44.50
N THR A 38 -8.24 14.62 -45.37
CA THR A 38 -8.85 15.05 -46.65
C THR A 38 -9.19 13.88 -47.58
N THR A 39 -8.43 12.78 -47.53
CA THR A 39 -8.64 11.58 -48.34
C THR A 39 -9.50 10.51 -47.65
N ALA A 40 -10.01 10.74 -46.43
CA ALA A 40 -10.77 9.77 -45.64
C ALA A 40 -12.30 9.81 -45.90
N TRP A 41 -12.71 9.92 -47.16
CA TRP A 41 -14.11 10.16 -47.56
C TRP A 41 -15.09 9.02 -47.21
N HIS A 42 -14.60 7.82 -46.91
CA HIS A 42 -15.38 6.68 -46.42
C HIS A 42 -15.58 6.63 -44.90
N LEU A 43 -14.97 7.54 -44.15
CA LEU A 43 -15.01 7.52 -42.69
C LEU A 43 -16.44 7.74 -42.17
N ARG A 44 -16.90 6.86 -41.30
CA ARG A 44 -18.23 6.89 -40.67
C ARG A 44 -18.18 7.19 -39.18
N HIS A 45 -17.11 6.82 -38.50
CA HIS A 45 -16.94 7.05 -37.07
C HIS A 45 -15.57 7.67 -36.80
N LEU A 46 -15.56 8.82 -36.13
CA LEU A 46 -14.33 9.52 -35.74
C LEU A 46 -14.41 9.87 -34.25
N ASP A 47 -13.50 9.29 -33.48
CA ASP A 47 -13.31 9.64 -32.07
C ASP A 47 -12.05 10.49 -31.90
N LEU A 48 -12.24 11.74 -31.51
CA LEU A 48 -11.20 12.73 -31.20
C LEU A 48 -11.32 13.21 -29.75
N SER A 49 -11.96 12.44 -28.87
CA SER A 49 -12.17 12.84 -27.48
C SER A 49 -10.86 12.89 -26.66
N SER A 50 -10.85 13.71 -25.61
CA SER A 50 -9.69 13.88 -24.71
C SER A 50 -8.42 14.31 -25.45
N ASN A 51 -8.53 15.34 -26.29
CA ASN A 51 -7.41 15.96 -26.99
C ASN A 51 -7.29 17.45 -26.61
N HIS A 52 -6.48 18.23 -27.33
CA HIS A 52 -6.25 19.65 -27.08
C HIS A 52 -6.72 20.51 -28.28
N ILE A 53 -7.77 20.05 -28.97
CA ILE A 53 -8.31 20.71 -30.15
C ILE A 53 -9.04 21.99 -29.71
N SER A 54 -8.67 23.13 -30.29
CA SER A 54 -9.29 24.43 -29.97
C SER A 54 -10.27 24.92 -31.04
N ARG A 55 -10.19 24.39 -32.27
CA ARG A 55 -11.05 24.73 -33.40
C ARG A 55 -11.44 23.49 -34.19
N ILE A 56 -12.69 23.46 -34.67
CA ILE A 56 -13.20 22.39 -35.53
C ILE A 56 -12.85 22.76 -36.97
N GLU A 57 -11.82 22.13 -37.52
CA GLU A 57 -11.35 22.35 -38.89
C GLU A 57 -10.91 21.04 -39.53
N GLY A 58 -10.69 21.02 -40.86
CA GLY A 58 -10.16 19.84 -41.56
C GLY A 58 -11.14 18.66 -41.73
N LEU A 59 -12.44 18.84 -41.45
CA LEU A 59 -13.48 17.81 -41.56
C LEU A 59 -14.36 17.90 -42.82
N ASN A 60 -14.16 18.93 -43.65
CA ASN A 60 -15.07 19.29 -44.74
C ASN A 60 -15.27 18.20 -45.80
N SER A 61 -14.29 17.32 -45.99
CA SER A 61 -14.35 16.22 -46.98
C SER A 61 -15.06 14.96 -46.47
N LEU A 62 -15.46 14.91 -45.20
CA LEU A 62 -15.97 13.69 -44.54
C LEU A 62 -17.50 13.55 -44.68
N ALA A 63 -18.00 13.61 -45.91
CA ALA A 63 -19.44 13.56 -46.18
C ALA A 63 -20.12 12.25 -45.71
N SER A 64 -19.36 11.16 -45.55
CA SER A 64 -19.86 9.87 -45.05
C SER A 64 -19.93 9.76 -43.52
N LEU A 65 -19.43 10.75 -42.79
CA LEU A 65 -19.29 10.70 -41.34
C LEU A 65 -20.66 10.65 -40.67
N ARG A 66 -20.85 9.69 -39.75
CA ARG A 66 -22.10 9.46 -39.00
C ARG A 66 -21.95 9.75 -37.52
N THR A 67 -20.78 9.49 -36.95
CA THR A 67 -20.47 9.76 -35.54
C THR A 67 -19.19 10.57 -35.44
N LEU A 68 -19.27 11.72 -34.77
CA LEU A 68 -18.13 12.55 -34.43
C LEU A 68 -18.10 12.78 -32.91
N ASN A 69 -17.04 12.32 -32.27
CA ASN A 69 -16.80 12.56 -30.85
C ASN A 69 -15.64 13.55 -30.68
N LEU A 70 -15.94 14.74 -30.16
CA LEU A 70 -15.01 15.82 -29.87
C LEU A 70 -15.04 16.20 -28.38
N SER A 71 -15.54 15.31 -27.51
CA SER A 71 -15.65 15.61 -26.08
C SER A 71 -14.29 15.80 -25.40
N CYS A 72 -14.25 16.50 -24.28
CA CYS A 72 -13.01 16.75 -23.52
C CYS A 72 -11.90 17.37 -24.38
N ASN A 73 -12.22 18.49 -25.06
CA ASN A 73 -11.30 19.29 -25.84
C ASN A 73 -11.33 20.76 -25.36
N LEU A 74 -10.70 21.66 -26.11
CA LEU A 74 -10.60 23.10 -25.78
C LEU A 74 -11.39 23.97 -26.77
N ILE A 75 -12.45 23.42 -27.37
CA ILE A 75 -13.24 24.10 -28.41
C ILE A 75 -14.07 25.21 -27.78
N THR A 76 -14.05 26.41 -28.37
CA THR A 76 -14.75 27.60 -27.86
C THR A 76 -15.94 28.05 -28.71
N LYS A 77 -15.98 27.60 -29.96
CA LYS A 77 -17.03 27.91 -30.94
C LYS A 77 -17.30 26.71 -31.83
N VAL A 78 -18.57 26.47 -32.13
CA VAL A 78 -18.96 25.49 -33.16
C VAL A 78 -18.75 26.10 -34.53
N GLU A 79 -17.95 25.45 -35.36
CA GLU A 79 -17.62 25.85 -36.74
C GLU A 79 -17.17 24.62 -37.55
N GLY A 80 -16.96 24.76 -38.86
CA GLY A 80 -16.34 23.72 -39.69
C GLY A 80 -17.14 22.41 -39.87
N LEU A 81 -18.48 22.45 -39.71
CA LEU A 81 -19.36 21.27 -39.82
C LEU A 81 -20.05 21.14 -41.19
N ASN A 82 -19.86 22.09 -42.09
CA ASN A 82 -20.69 22.32 -43.27
C ASN A 82 -20.72 21.14 -44.25
N GLY A 83 -19.66 20.32 -44.29
CA GLY A 83 -19.55 19.15 -45.16
C GLY A 83 -20.13 17.84 -44.57
N LEU A 84 -20.62 17.85 -43.33
CA LEU A 84 -21.00 16.65 -42.58
C LEU A 84 -22.50 16.30 -42.74
N VAL A 85 -22.97 16.20 -43.98
CA VAL A 85 -24.39 16.02 -44.32
C VAL A 85 -25.01 14.76 -43.69
N ASN A 86 -24.23 13.67 -43.58
CA ASN A 86 -24.71 12.40 -43.02
C ASN A 86 -24.46 12.22 -41.51
N LEU A 87 -24.05 13.28 -40.80
CA LEU A 87 -23.74 13.20 -39.38
C LEU A 87 -25.02 12.90 -38.58
N ILE A 88 -24.99 11.85 -37.77
CA ILE A 88 -26.12 11.40 -36.94
C ILE A 88 -25.87 11.75 -35.47
N ARG A 89 -24.63 11.63 -35.01
CA ARG A 89 -24.23 11.87 -33.62
C ARG A 89 -23.05 12.82 -33.54
N LEU A 90 -23.23 13.91 -32.80
CA LEU A 90 -22.19 14.89 -32.51
C LEU A 90 -22.03 15.02 -31.00
N ASN A 91 -20.85 14.66 -30.48
CA ASN A 91 -20.52 14.86 -29.08
C ASN A 91 -19.51 15.99 -28.93
N LEU A 92 -19.93 17.07 -28.28
CA LEU A 92 -19.14 18.27 -27.99
C LEU A 92 -19.06 18.54 -26.47
N ALA A 93 -19.38 17.54 -25.65
CA ALA A 93 -19.41 17.69 -24.20
C ALA A 93 -18.02 18.01 -23.61
N TYR A 94 -17.98 18.64 -22.44
CA TYR A 94 -16.71 18.99 -21.76
C TYR A 94 -15.76 19.80 -22.66
N ASN A 95 -16.29 20.87 -23.26
CA ASN A 95 -15.51 21.86 -24.01
C ASN A 95 -15.72 23.25 -23.38
N GLN A 96 -15.28 24.31 -24.06
CA GLN A 96 -15.43 25.70 -23.61
C GLN A 96 -16.33 26.50 -24.56
N ILE A 97 -17.31 25.84 -25.18
CA ILE A 97 -18.13 26.42 -26.25
C ILE A 97 -19.06 27.48 -25.68
N SER A 98 -19.00 28.68 -26.25
CA SER A 98 -19.91 29.80 -25.96
C SER A 98 -20.73 30.24 -27.18
N ASP A 99 -20.26 29.93 -28.40
CA ASP A 99 -20.93 30.27 -29.65
C ASP A 99 -21.33 29.00 -30.43
N LEU A 100 -22.64 28.83 -30.64
CA LEU A 100 -23.25 27.68 -31.33
C LEU A 100 -23.65 27.96 -32.79
N THR A 101 -23.33 29.14 -33.32
CA THR A 101 -23.76 29.59 -34.67
C THR A 101 -23.36 28.63 -35.78
N GLY A 102 -22.26 27.87 -35.65
CA GLY A 102 -21.89 26.85 -36.63
C GLY A 102 -22.84 25.65 -36.74
N LEU A 103 -23.78 25.48 -35.80
CA LEU A 103 -24.86 24.49 -35.94
C LEU A 103 -25.90 24.90 -37.00
N LEU A 104 -25.96 26.20 -37.36
CA LEU A 104 -26.80 26.68 -38.46
C LEU A 104 -26.41 26.02 -39.79
N TYR A 105 -25.16 25.58 -39.95
CA TYR A 105 -24.70 24.85 -41.14
C TYR A 105 -25.22 23.42 -41.23
N LEU A 106 -25.90 22.92 -40.19
CA LEU A 106 -26.54 21.60 -40.17
C LEU A 106 -28.07 21.72 -40.17
N HIS A 107 -28.61 22.90 -40.51
CA HIS A 107 -30.05 23.13 -40.64
C HIS A 107 -30.59 22.59 -41.96
N GLY A 108 -31.85 22.15 -41.95
CA GLY A 108 -32.53 21.61 -43.12
C GLY A 108 -32.67 20.08 -43.13
N ALA A 109 -33.66 19.60 -43.88
CA ALA A 109 -34.03 18.18 -43.93
C ALA A 109 -32.92 17.27 -44.49
N GLU A 110 -31.98 17.83 -45.26
CA GLU A 110 -30.85 17.12 -45.87
C GLU A 110 -29.81 16.67 -44.83
N TYR A 111 -29.73 17.34 -43.68
CA TYR A 111 -28.81 17.01 -42.59
C TYR A 111 -29.44 16.01 -41.61
N LYS A 112 -28.67 14.97 -41.23
CA LYS A 112 -29.19 13.80 -40.51
C LYS A 112 -28.95 13.81 -39.00
N LEU A 113 -28.62 14.95 -38.41
CA LEU A 113 -28.21 15.02 -37.01
C LEU A 113 -29.38 14.65 -36.09
N ARG A 114 -29.19 13.61 -35.27
CA ARG A 114 -30.21 13.07 -34.35
C ARG A 114 -29.85 13.23 -32.88
N HIS A 115 -28.55 13.14 -32.57
CA HIS A 115 -28.06 13.21 -31.19
C HIS A 115 -26.98 14.28 -31.09
N LEU A 116 -27.20 15.24 -30.19
CA LEU A 116 -26.28 16.34 -29.93
C LEU A 116 -25.96 16.43 -28.44
N HIS A 117 -24.70 16.25 -28.08
CA HIS A 117 -24.25 16.36 -26.69
C HIS A 117 -23.45 17.64 -26.49
N LEU A 118 -23.96 18.54 -25.65
CA LEU A 118 -23.41 19.87 -25.39
C LEU A 118 -23.19 20.14 -23.88
N HIS A 119 -23.43 19.16 -23.01
CA HIS A 119 -23.24 19.35 -21.57
C HIS A 119 -21.80 19.72 -21.20
N SER A 120 -21.63 20.44 -20.10
CA SER A 120 -20.34 20.94 -19.61
C SER A 120 -19.61 21.83 -20.65
N ASN A 121 -20.31 22.87 -21.12
CA ASN A 121 -19.80 23.96 -21.97
C ASN A 121 -20.13 25.32 -21.32
N ARG A 122 -19.69 26.44 -21.94
CA ARG A 122 -19.88 27.82 -21.44
C ARG A 122 -21.03 28.53 -22.19
N LEU A 123 -22.20 27.91 -22.21
CA LEU A 123 -23.37 28.44 -22.93
C LEU A 123 -24.12 29.46 -22.07
N ASP A 124 -23.96 30.74 -22.39
CA ASP A 124 -24.54 31.84 -21.60
C ASP A 124 -25.86 32.38 -22.18
N SER A 125 -26.14 32.14 -23.48
CA SER A 125 -27.31 32.70 -24.19
C SER A 125 -28.32 31.62 -24.59
N ILE A 126 -29.46 31.61 -23.89
CA ILE A 126 -30.58 30.70 -24.23
C ILE A 126 -31.20 31.03 -25.60
N ASN A 127 -31.20 32.31 -26.00
CA ASN A 127 -31.75 32.74 -27.29
C ASN A 127 -30.90 32.21 -28.44
N GLN A 128 -29.58 32.27 -28.30
CA GLN A 128 -28.66 31.69 -29.29
C GLN A 128 -28.83 30.17 -29.38
N LEU A 129 -29.01 29.49 -28.23
CA LEU A 129 -29.31 28.06 -28.20
C LEU A 129 -30.62 27.75 -28.94
N LEU A 130 -31.72 28.43 -28.61
CA LEU A 130 -33.02 28.22 -29.24
C LEU A 130 -32.96 28.47 -30.75
N GLN A 131 -32.33 29.58 -31.17
CA GLN A 131 -32.15 29.92 -32.58
C GLN A 131 -31.35 28.86 -33.34
N CYS A 132 -30.28 28.33 -32.73
CA CYS A 132 -29.43 27.31 -33.36
C CYS A 132 -30.09 25.92 -33.36
N MET A 133 -31.01 25.64 -32.43
CA MET A 133 -31.71 24.35 -32.35
C MET A 133 -32.92 24.27 -33.28
N LEU A 134 -33.57 25.40 -33.58
CA LEU A 134 -34.85 25.45 -34.28
C LEU A 134 -34.81 24.81 -35.69
N GLY A 135 -33.71 24.97 -36.42
CA GLY A 135 -33.56 24.43 -37.79
C GLY A 135 -32.97 23.02 -37.88
N LEU A 136 -32.70 22.36 -36.74
CA LEU A 136 -32.22 20.98 -36.71
C LEU A 136 -33.39 20.00 -36.76
N GLU A 137 -34.02 19.87 -37.93
CA GLU A 137 -35.31 19.17 -38.12
C GLU A 137 -35.31 17.68 -37.71
N ASN A 138 -34.15 17.01 -37.77
CA ASN A 138 -34.01 15.58 -37.46
C ASN A 138 -33.56 15.29 -36.02
N LEU A 139 -33.42 16.32 -35.17
CA LEU A 139 -32.87 16.19 -33.83
C LEU A 139 -33.84 15.47 -32.89
N SER A 140 -33.39 14.33 -32.34
CA SER A 140 -34.19 13.49 -31.44
C SER A 140 -33.77 13.59 -29.98
N ASP A 141 -32.51 13.96 -29.73
CA ASP A 141 -31.89 13.87 -28.42
C ASP A 141 -30.81 14.96 -28.27
N VAL A 142 -30.93 15.73 -27.19
CA VAL A 142 -30.02 16.84 -26.86
C VAL A 142 -29.69 16.77 -25.39
N THR A 143 -28.41 16.72 -25.05
CA THR A 143 -27.95 16.78 -23.65
C THR A 143 -27.26 18.13 -23.38
N LEU A 144 -27.72 18.84 -22.36
CA LEU A 144 -27.26 20.18 -21.97
C LEU A 144 -26.99 20.17 -20.46
N SER A 145 -25.95 20.86 -19.99
CA SER A 145 -25.78 21.12 -18.55
C SER A 145 -26.34 22.50 -18.23
N VAL A 146 -27.24 22.56 -17.26
CA VAL A 146 -27.90 23.80 -16.83
C VAL A 146 -26.97 24.72 -16.02
N GLU A 147 -25.72 24.32 -15.73
CA GLU A 147 -24.81 25.10 -14.88
C GLU A 147 -24.41 26.48 -15.46
N GLY A 148 -24.49 26.67 -16.79
CA GLY A 148 -24.20 27.95 -17.44
C GLY A 148 -25.41 28.85 -17.69
N LEU A 149 -26.62 28.30 -17.67
CA LEU A 149 -27.85 29.07 -17.87
C LEU A 149 -28.24 29.68 -16.52
N LYS A 150 -27.82 30.93 -16.27
CA LYS A 150 -28.21 31.68 -15.05
C LYS A 150 -29.71 31.50 -14.79
N SER A 151 -30.05 31.17 -13.54
CA SER A 151 -31.38 30.76 -13.06
C SER A 151 -32.53 31.69 -13.46
N ASP A 152 -32.24 32.94 -13.81
CA ASP A 152 -33.23 33.98 -14.08
C ASP A 152 -33.87 33.89 -15.48
N LEU A 153 -33.27 33.15 -16.42
CA LEU A 153 -33.73 33.12 -17.82
C LEU A 153 -34.87 32.13 -18.11
N VAL A 154 -35.12 31.15 -17.23
CA VAL A 154 -36.27 30.22 -17.37
C VAL A 154 -37.60 30.96 -17.16
N SER A 155 -37.59 32.09 -16.45
CA SER A 155 -38.77 32.90 -16.17
C SER A 155 -39.21 33.83 -17.33
N GLN A 156 -38.38 33.99 -18.36
CA GLN A 156 -38.62 34.97 -19.45
C GLN A 156 -39.04 34.35 -20.79
N LEU A 157 -39.30 33.04 -20.87
CA LEU A 157 -39.76 32.38 -22.10
C LEU A 157 -41.21 32.79 -22.43
N PRO A 158 -41.46 33.55 -23.53
CA PRO A 158 -42.82 33.82 -23.97
C PRO A 158 -43.45 32.52 -24.49
N CYS A 159 -44.67 32.26 -24.03
CA CYS A 159 -45.49 31.12 -24.39
C CYS A 159 -45.96 31.22 -25.85
N LEU A 160 -45.13 30.87 -26.82
CA LEU A 160 -45.53 30.69 -28.22
C LEU A 160 -45.09 29.31 -28.73
N PHE A 161 -45.92 28.30 -28.44
CA PHE A 161 -46.07 26.98 -29.08
C PHE A 161 -44.83 26.03 -29.09
N PRO A 162 -45.05 24.70 -29.24
CA PRO A 162 -44.71 23.67 -28.24
C PRO A 162 -43.24 23.21 -28.34
N PRO A 163 -42.61 22.76 -27.23
CA PRO A 163 -42.74 21.33 -26.94
C PRO A 163 -42.84 21.01 -25.42
N PRO A 164 -43.91 20.31 -25.00
CA PRO A 164 -43.97 19.65 -23.69
C PRO A 164 -42.76 18.74 -23.43
N ARG A 165 -42.14 18.20 -24.49
CA ARG A 165 -40.99 17.29 -24.43
C ARG A 165 -39.74 17.89 -23.81
N LEU A 166 -39.39 19.15 -24.09
CA LEU A 166 -38.13 19.70 -23.57
C LEU A 166 -38.22 19.95 -22.06
N LYS A 167 -39.37 20.41 -21.59
CA LYS A 167 -39.63 20.63 -20.15
C LYS A 167 -39.69 19.30 -19.39
N GLU A 168 -40.30 18.28 -19.96
CA GLU A 168 -40.39 16.94 -19.40
C GLU A 168 -39.02 16.23 -19.37
N LEU A 169 -38.22 16.37 -20.43
CA LEU A 169 -36.85 15.85 -20.51
C LEU A 169 -35.91 16.56 -19.51
N LEU A 170 -36.03 17.88 -19.35
CA LEU A 170 -35.26 18.64 -18.35
C LEU A 170 -35.62 18.24 -16.91
N LEU A 171 -36.89 17.93 -16.63
CA LEU A 171 -37.32 17.45 -15.31
C LEU A 171 -36.83 16.02 -15.02
N LYS A 172 -36.87 15.14 -16.03
CA LYS A 172 -36.38 13.76 -15.90
C LYS A 172 -34.86 13.72 -15.73
N GLU A 173 -34.12 14.50 -16.51
CA GLU A 173 -32.67 14.65 -16.37
C GLU A 173 -32.30 15.20 -14.98
N ARG A 174 -33.05 16.18 -14.46
CA ARG A 174 -32.82 16.70 -13.09
C ARG A 174 -32.94 15.63 -12.02
N SER A 175 -33.90 14.70 -12.15
CA SER A 175 -34.09 13.62 -11.19
C SER A 175 -32.99 12.56 -11.28
N GLU A 176 -32.62 12.13 -12.49
CA GLU A 176 -31.55 11.15 -12.70
C GLU A 176 -30.18 11.72 -12.33
N ARG A 177 -29.94 13.02 -12.62
CA ARG A 177 -28.75 13.76 -12.20
C ARG A 177 -28.63 13.83 -10.68
N SER A 178 -29.71 14.07 -9.95
CA SER A 178 -29.66 14.11 -8.48
C SER A 178 -29.23 12.76 -7.88
N GLY A 179 -29.71 11.64 -8.45
CA GLY A 179 -29.31 10.30 -8.01
C GLY A 179 -27.87 9.94 -8.38
N LEU A 180 -27.41 10.32 -9.58
CA LEU A 180 -26.02 10.12 -10.00
C LEU A 180 -25.05 11.01 -9.22
N GLN A 181 -25.45 12.24 -8.88
CA GLN A 181 -24.63 13.16 -8.11
C GLN A 181 -24.41 12.66 -6.68
N ALA A 182 -25.46 12.14 -6.02
CA ALA A 182 -25.31 11.49 -4.72
C ALA A 182 -24.39 10.25 -4.77
N ARG A 183 -24.45 9.48 -5.86
CA ARG A 183 -23.58 8.31 -6.08
C ARG A 183 -22.11 8.71 -6.32
N VAL A 184 -21.89 9.81 -7.03
CA VAL A 184 -20.55 10.38 -7.27
C VAL A 184 -19.97 10.92 -5.97
N GLU A 185 -20.76 11.65 -5.17
CA GLU A 185 -20.35 12.13 -3.85
C GLU A 185 -19.99 10.96 -2.91
N GLU A 186 -20.80 9.89 -2.87
CA GLU A 186 -20.48 8.67 -2.10
C GLU A 186 -19.18 7.99 -2.58
N LEU A 187 -18.97 7.90 -3.90
CA LEU A 187 -17.75 7.33 -4.46
C LEU A 187 -16.53 8.21 -4.21
N ASP A 188 -16.69 9.53 -4.23
CA ASP A 188 -15.60 10.48 -3.97
C ASP A 188 -15.19 10.44 -2.50
N GLU A 189 -16.15 10.38 -1.56
CA GLU A 189 -15.87 10.16 -0.14
C GLU A 189 -15.14 8.83 0.11
N ARG A 190 -15.54 7.75 -0.58
CA ARG A 190 -14.88 6.45 -0.49
C ARG A 190 -13.46 6.47 -1.09
N CYS A 191 -13.26 7.17 -2.19
CA CYS A 191 -11.94 7.36 -2.79
C CYS A 191 -11.02 8.18 -1.87
N GLN A 192 -11.53 9.26 -1.27
CA GLN A 192 -10.80 10.08 -0.30
C GLN A 192 -10.44 9.27 0.97
N SER A 193 -11.38 8.48 1.50
CA SER A 193 -11.13 7.59 2.64
C SER A 193 -10.08 6.52 2.31
N SER A 194 -10.15 5.92 1.13
CA SER A 194 -9.16 4.93 0.67
C SER A 194 -7.78 5.56 0.44
N ALA A 195 -7.72 6.79 -0.10
CA ALA A 195 -6.49 7.53 -0.27
C ALA A 195 -5.83 7.86 1.09
N LEU A 196 -6.63 8.29 2.07
CA LEU A 196 -6.14 8.56 3.43
C LEU A 196 -5.61 7.27 4.10
N GLN A 197 -6.29 6.13 3.91
CA GLN A 197 -5.82 4.84 4.39
C GLN A 197 -4.50 4.43 3.73
N LEU A 198 -4.36 4.64 2.42
CA LEU A 198 -3.13 4.36 1.69
C LEU A 198 -1.96 5.23 2.19
N GLU A 199 -2.20 6.51 2.43
CA GLU A 199 -1.20 7.43 2.97
C GLU A 199 -0.77 7.04 4.38
N GLN A 200 -1.70 6.63 5.25
CA GLN A 200 -1.38 6.09 6.57
C GLN A 200 -0.55 4.80 6.49
N VAL A 201 -0.84 3.91 5.54
CA VAL A 201 -0.07 2.68 5.34
C VAL A 201 1.34 3.00 4.85
N LEU A 202 1.50 3.92 3.90
CA LEU A 202 2.82 4.38 3.42
C LEU A 202 3.64 5.03 4.53
N GLN A 203 3.03 5.83 5.40
CA GLN A 203 3.71 6.41 6.56
C GLN A 203 4.18 5.33 7.55
N ARG A 204 3.35 4.31 7.82
CA ARG A 204 3.73 3.17 8.67
C ARG A 204 4.85 2.34 8.04
N GLU A 205 4.79 2.08 6.74
CA GLU A 205 5.85 1.37 6.00
C GLU A 205 7.19 2.11 6.10
N GLU A 206 7.18 3.44 5.94
CA GLU A 206 8.36 4.27 6.06
C GLU A 206 8.93 4.27 7.49
N GLN A 207 8.07 4.29 8.51
CA GLN A 207 8.48 4.13 9.92
C GLN A 207 9.12 2.76 10.17
N HIS A 208 8.53 1.68 9.62
CA HIS A 208 9.10 0.33 9.72
C HIS A 208 10.46 0.23 9.02
N LYS A 209 10.64 0.84 7.84
CA LYS A 209 11.93 0.89 7.14
C LYS A 209 13.00 1.60 7.97
N ARG A 210 12.64 2.72 8.62
CA ARG A 210 13.57 3.44 9.51
C ARG A 210 13.95 2.62 10.74
N ALA A 211 12.99 1.94 11.36
CA ALA A 211 13.25 1.05 12.49
C ALA A 211 14.15 -0.13 12.08
N LEU A 212 13.94 -0.71 10.90
CA LEU A 212 14.76 -1.80 10.37
C LEU A 212 16.22 -1.35 10.17
N ARG A 213 16.43 -0.20 9.54
CA ARG A 213 17.78 0.39 9.36
C ARG A 213 18.47 0.64 10.70
N SER A 214 17.75 1.18 11.68
CA SER A 214 18.30 1.39 13.03
C SER A 214 18.68 0.08 13.73
N LEU A 215 17.91 -1.00 13.50
CA LEU A 215 18.22 -2.32 14.02
C LEU A 215 19.46 -2.90 13.32
N GLU A 216 19.53 -2.82 11.99
CA GLU A 216 20.69 -3.25 11.19
C GLU A 216 21.97 -2.52 11.63
N ASP A 217 21.90 -1.20 11.83
CA ASP A 217 22.99 -0.38 12.36
C ASP A 217 23.39 -0.82 13.78
N SER A 218 22.43 -1.12 14.65
CA SER A 218 22.72 -1.60 16.01
C SER A 218 23.36 -2.99 16.02
N THR A 219 22.94 -3.88 15.12
CA THR A 219 23.50 -5.23 14.99
C THR A 219 24.92 -5.18 14.45
N SER A 220 25.19 -4.38 13.42
CA SER A 220 26.54 -4.21 12.87
C SER A 220 27.50 -3.58 13.90
N HIS A 221 27.04 -2.60 14.69
CA HIS A 221 27.83 -2.04 15.79
C HIS A 221 28.11 -3.08 16.89
N SER A 222 27.13 -3.91 17.24
CA SER A 222 27.30 -4.99 18.21
C SER A 222 28.30 -6.04 17.72
N GLU A 223 28.22 -6.45 16.44
CA GLU A 223 29.15 -7.37 15.82
C GLU A 223 30.57 -6.80 15.74
N ALA A 224 30.73 -5.53 15.36
CA ALA A 224 32.01 -4.85 15.36
C ALA A 224 32.63 -4.77 16.76
N ARG A 225 31.82 -4.52 17.80
CA ARG A 225 32.27 -4.54 19.20
C ARG A 225 32.69 -5.94 19.65
N LYS A 226 31.95 -6.98 19.27
CA LYS A 226 32.32 -8.38 19.57
C LYS A 226 33.64 -8.76 18.90
N ALA A 227 33.83 -8.41 17.63
CA ALA A 227 35.08 -8.66 16.91
C ALA A 227 36.28 -7.95 17.56
N ARG A 228 36.11 -6.70 18.00
CA ARG A 228 37.16 -5.97 18.74
C ARG A 228 37.52 -6.63 20.06
N ARG A 229 36.52 -7.04 20.85
CA ARG A 229 36.76 -7.76 22.12
C ARG A 229 37.50 -9.08 21.89
N GLN A 230 37.12 -9.84 20.87
CA GLN A 230 37.82 -11.08 20.51
C GLN A 230 39.27 -10.82 20.08
N ALA A 231 39.54 -9.73 19.36
CA ALA A 231 40.91 -9.35 19.00
C ALA A 231 41.74 -8.97 20.24
N GLU A 232 41.17 -8.16 21.15
CA GLU A 232 41.80 -7.79 22.42
C GLU A 232 42.07 -9.00 23.32
N GLU A 233 41.14 -9.96 23.39
CA GLU A 233 41.33 -11.22 24.14
C GLU A 233 42.46 -12.08 23.55
N VAL A 234 42.54 -12.20 22.23
CA VAL A 234 43.63 -12.94 21.55
C VAL A 234 44.98 -12.26 21.79
N GLU A 235 45.04 -10.94 21.74
CA GLU A 235 46.26 -10.17 21.99
C GLU A 235 46.73 -10.34 23.45
N LEU A 236 45.80 -10.29 24.41
CA LEU A 236 46.10 -10.51 25.83
C LEU A 236 46.58 -11.95 26.09
N LEU A 237 45.95 -12.95 25.45
CA LEU A 237 46.39 -14.35 25.57
C LEU A 237 47.80 -14.54 25.03
N GLN A 238 48.13 -13.91 23.90
CA GLN A 238 49.48 -13.95 23.32
C GLN A 238 50.50 -13.28 24.23
N GLU A 239 50.17 -12.14 24.84
CA GLU A 239 51.03 -11.48 25.83
C GLU A 239 51.28 -12.35 27.07
N LEU A 240 50.23 -12.99 27.58
CA LEU A 240 50.34 -13.90 28.74
C LEU A 240 51.19 -15.13 28.41
N GLU A 241 51.05 -15.69 27.22
CA GLU A 241 51.87 -16.82 26.74
C GLU A 241 53.35 -16.42 26.60
N ASN A 242 53.61 -15.22 26.09
CA ASN A 242 54.97 -14.66 26.00
C ASN A 242 55.59 -14.44 27.40
N LYS A 243 54.81 -13.88 28.35
CA LYS A 243 55.23 -13.69 29.74
C LYS A 243 55.50 -15.03 30.44
N ALA A 244 54.61 -16.01 30.28
CA ALA A 244 54.79 -17.35 30.82
C ALA A 244 56.07 -18.01 30.28
N SER A 245 56.31 -17.88 28.97
CA SER A 245 57.53 -18.39 28.32
C SER A 245 58.80 -17.71 28.84
N ALA A 246 58.77 -16.40 29.10
CA ALA A 246 59.89 -15.67 29.69
C ALA A 246 60.17 -16.14 31.14
N LEU A 247 59.13 -16.25 31.97
CA LEU A 247 59.25 -16.74 33.35
C LEU A 247 59.76 -18.18 33.40
N MET A 248 59.34 -19.06 32.48
CA MET A 248 59.88 -20.42 32.40
C MET A 248 61.39 -20.43 32.15
N ARG A 249 61.89 -19.58 31.24
CA ARG A 249 63.33 -19.46 30.97
C ARG A 249 64.09 -18.94 32.20
N GLU A 250 63.56 -17.94 32.89
CA GLU A 250 64.17 -17.44 34.14
C GLU A 250 64.23 -18.53 35.21
N LEU A 251 63.16 -19.33 35.34
CA LEU A 251 63.08 -20.42 36.30
C LEU A 251 64.10 -21.53 35.99
N GLU A 252 64.34 -21.82 34.71
CA GLU A 252 65.41 -22.73 34.28
C GLU A 252 66.81 -22.21 34.63
N ILE A 253 67.06 -20.91 34.41
CA ILE A 253 68.33 -20.26 34.77
C ILE A 253 68.56 -20.34 36.30
N GLN A 254 67.53 -20.04 37.09
CA GLN A 254 67.61 -20.11 38.55
C GLN A 254 67.78 -21.56 39.05
N ARG A 255 67.17 -22.54 38.38
CA ARG A 255 67.41 -23.96 38.69
C ARG A 255 68.85 -24.38 38.40
N ALA A 256 69.45 -23.86 37.32
CA ALA A 256 70.85 -24.13 37.00
C ALA A 256 71.81 -23.49 38.03
N SER A 257 71.56 -22.25 38.45
CA SER A 257 72.36 -21.57 39.48
C SER A 257 72.27 -22.30 40.82
N LEU A 258 71.09 -22.74 41.22
CA LEU A 258 70.88 -23.51 42.47
C LEU A 258 71.67 -24.84 42.47
N ARG A 259 71.72 -25.54 41.33
CA ARG A 259 72.54 -26.76 41.18
C ARG A 259 74.02 -26.44 41.39
N GLN A 260 74.52 -25.38 40.76
CA GLN A 260 75.90 -24.94 40.91
C GLN A 260 76.24 -24.56 42.37
N HIS A 261 75.32 -23.89 43.08
CA HIS A 261 75.50 -23.57 44.49
C HIS A 261 75.50 -24.81 45.39
N LYS A 262 74.66 -25.82 45.11
CA LYS A 262 74.66 -27.09 45.84
C LYS A 262 75.99 -27.85 45.69
N ASP A 263 76.59 -27.83 44.50
CA ASP A 263 77.88 -28.49 44.28
C ASP A 263 79.04 -27.76 44.98
N LYS A 264 79.03 -26.42 44.99
CA LYS A 264 79.97 -25.62 45.80
C LYS A 264 79.83 -25.90 47.30
N LEU A 265 78.61 -26.06 47.79
CA LEU A 265 78.33 -26.40 49.19
C LEU A 265 78.87 -27.77 49.58
N ARG A 266 78.80 -28.76 48.69
CA ARG A 266 79.39 -30.09 48.90
C ARG A 266 80.92 -30.02 48.99
N GLN A 267 81.57 -29.27 48.09
CA GLN A 267 83.02 -29.07 48.12
C GLN A 267 83.49 -28.38 49.41
N LEU A 268 82.73 -27.42 49.92
CA LEU A 268 83.03 -26.75 51.19
C LEU A 268 82.86 -27.68 52.41
N HIS A 269 81.87 -28.58 52.39
CA HIS A 269 81.70 -29.58 53.45
C HIS A 269 82.85 -30.60 53.49
N GLU A 270 83.38 -31.03 52.35
CA GLU A 270 84.57 -31.90 52.28
C GLU A 270 85.83 -31.21 52.82
N LEU A 271 86.01 -29.92 52.52
CA LEU A 271 87.11 -29.11 53.06
C LEU A 271 87.01 -28.90 54.57
N LEU A 272 85.82 -28.68 55.12
CA LEU A 272 85.61 -28.51 56.56
C LEU A 272 85.89 -29.80 57.33
N ALA A 273 85.43 -30.95 56.82
CA ALA A 273 85.71 -32.26 57.43
C ALA A 273 87.22 -32.58 57.47
N SER A 274 87.98 -32.19 56.43
CA SER A 274 89.44 -32.38 56.41
C SER A 274 90.19 -31.46 57.38
N ARG A 275 89.70 -30.23 57.61
CA ARG A 275 90.30 -29.28 58.58
C ARG A 275 90.04 -29.65 60.04
N GLU A 276 88.85 -30.16 60.38
CA GLU A 276 88.55 -30.61 61.74
C GLU A 276 89.40 -31.81 62.18
N GLN A 277 89.82 -32.66 61.23
CA GLN A 277 90.71 -33.79 61.50
C GLN A 277 92.17 -33.38 61.75
N VAL A 278 92.60 -32.22 61.22
CA VAL A 278 93.94 -31.64 61.45
C VAL A 278 94.00 -30.92 62.80
N HIS A 279 92.95 -30.18 63.18
CA HIS A 279 92.90 -29.48 64.47
C HIS A 279 92.79 -30.42 65.70
N ARG A 280 92.28 -31.65 65.54
CA ARG A 280 92.35 -32.65 66.62
C ARG A 280 93.75 -33.19 66.91
N LYS A 281 94.71 -33.08 65.97
CA LYS A 281 96.10 -33.55 66.15
C LYS A 281 97.04 -32.49 66.74
N GLU A 282 96.64 -31.22 66.75
CA GLU A 282 97.50 -30.11 67.21
C GLU A 282 97.27 -29.72 68.68
N LEU A 283 96.27 -30.31 69.35
CA LEU A 283 95.84 -29.96 70.72
C LEU A 283 96.40 -30.86 71.83
N GLU A 284 97.33 -31.78 71.54
CA GLU A 284 97.93 -32.72 72.52
C GLU A 284 99.20 -32.20 73.22
N GLY A 285 99.57 -30.92 73.09
CA GLY A 285 100.72 -30.41 73.82
C GLY A 285 100.72 -28.90 73.99
N ARG A 286 100.21 -28.39 75.12
CA ARG A 286 100.82 -27.29 75.90
C ARG A 286 100.04 -26.92 77.18
N LEU A 287 100.83 -26.96 78.27
CA LEU A 287 100.91 -26.08 79.46
C LEU A 287 99.74 -26.00 80.46
N VAL A 288 100.15 -26.11 81.74
CA VAL A 288 99.36 -26.13 82.97
C VAL A 288 98.96 -24.69 83.38
N PRO A 289 97.67 -24.41 83.64
CA PRO A 289 97.18 -23.10 84.10
C PRO A 289 97.23 -22.95 85.64
N GLY A 290 97.67 -21.80 86.18
CA GLY A 290 97.54 -21.51 87.61
C GLY A 290 98.46 -20.47 88.27
N GLY A 291 99.42 -19.85 87.57
CA GLY A 291 100.27 -18.79 88.14
C GLY A 291 99.62 -17.40 88.16
N ALA A 292 100.06 -16.50 89.04
CA ALA A 292 99.54 -15.12 89.13
C ALA A 292 99.72 -14.32 87.82
N GLU A 293 100.81 -14.56 87.07
CA GLU A 293 101.01 -13.97 85.74
C GLU A 293 100.07 -14.57 84.67
N PHE A 294 99.64 -15.84 84.84
CA PHE A 294 98.62 -16.46 83.97
C PHE A 294 97.26 -15.83 84.20
N GLN A 295 96.89 -15.50 85.44
CA GLN A 295 95.63 -14.83 85.75
C GLN A 295 95.57 -13.39 85.23
N GLU A 296 96.69 -12.65 85.19
CA GLU A 296 96.72 -11.30 84.63
C GLU A 296 96.66 -11.30 83.09
N VAL A 297 97.39 -12.21 82.44
CA VAL A 297 97.34 -12.36 80.96
C VAL A 297 95.98 -12.91 80.52
N VAL A 298 95.41 -13.86 81.25
CA VAL A 298 94.04 -14.33 81.02
C VAL A 298 93.02 -13.22 81.26
N ALA A 299 93.17 -12.39 82.29
CA ALA A 299 92.24 -11.27 82.50
C ALA A 299 92.32 -10.21 81.38
N LYS A 300 93.52 -9.90 80.86
CA LYS A 300 93.69 -9.01 79.70
C LYS A 300 93.10 -9.60 78.42
N GLU A 301 93.34 -10.88 78.14
CA GLU A 301 92.76 -11.52 76.96
C GLU A 301 91.24 -11.74 77.10
N VAL A 302 90.74 -12.06 78.30
CA VAL A 302 89.31 -12.13 78.58
C VAL A 302 88.66 -10.77 78.36
N ALA A 303 89.26 -9.66 78.78
CA ALA A 303 88.72 -8.32 78.53
C ALA A 303 88.68 -7.97 77.02
N VAL A 304 89.72 -8.33 76.26
CA VAL A 304 89.76 -8.13 74.80
C VAL A 304 88.69 -8.98 74.11
N VAL A 305 88.52 -10.23 74.55
CA VAL A 305 87.49 -11.15 74.04
C VAL A 305 86.09 -10.69 74.41
N GLU A 306 85.86 -10.19 75.63
CA GLU A 306 84.60 -9.60 76.09
C GLU A 306 84.24 -8.36 75.27
N GLN A 307 85.21 -7.48 74.98
CA GLN A 307 84.99 -6.32 74.12
C GLN A 307 84.63 -6.73 72.69
N ARG A 308 85.30 -7.75 72.14
CA ARG A 308 85.01 -8.30 70.81
C ARG A 308 83.62 -8.97 70.76
N HIS A 309 83.23 -9.64 71.83
CA HIS A 309 81.89 -10.20 71.98
C HIS A 309 80.82 -9.11 72.14
N ALA A 310 81.09 -8.03 72.87
CA ALA A 310 80.19 -6.89 72.99
C ALA A 310 79.96 -6.22 71.63
N GLN A 311 81.01 -6.01 70.84
CA GLN A 311 80.89 -5.48 69.47
C GLN A 311 80.13 -6.44 68.54
N SER A 312 80.39 -7.74 68.66
CA SER A 312 79.66 -8.76 67.87
C SER A 312 78.19 -8.83 68.26
N ARG A 313 77.87 -8.66 69.56
CA ARG A 313 76.51 -8.64 70.09
C ARG A 313 75.75 -7.42 69.59
N ALA A 314 76.34 -6.23 69.66
CA ALA A 314 75.78 -5.01 69.10
C ALA A 314 75.53 -5.15 67.58
N GLY A 315 76.49 -5.70 66.83
CA GLY A 315 76.32 -5.93 65.39
C GLY A 315 75.31 -7.04 65.02
N LEU A 316 74.95 -7.92 65.96
CA LEU A 316 73.86 -8.89 65.80
C LEU A 316 72.52 -8.27 66.20
N GLU A 317 72.48 -7.43 67.23
CA GLU A 317 71.29 -6.67 67.64
C GLU A 317 70.84 -5.69 66.55
N ASP A 318 71.76 -4.97 65.90
CA ASP A 318 71.44 -4.11 64.76
C ASP A 318 70.90 -4.90 63.56
N ARG A 319 71.49 -6.08 63.28
CA ARG A 319 71.01 -6.95 62.21
C ARG A 319 69.65 -7.55 62.52
N LEU A 320 69.40 -7.89 63.78
CA LEU A 320 68.10 -8.36 64.25
C LEU A 320 67.06 -7.25 64.10
N ALA A 321 67.38 -6.02 64.50
CA ALA A 321 66.49 -4.87 64.36
C ALA A 321 66.16 -4.59 62.87
N GLN A 322 67.16 -4.61 61.98
CA GLN A 322 66.92 -4.46 60.54
C GLN A 322 66.06 -5.60 59.97
N ALA A 323 66.33 -6.85 60.36
CA ALA A 323 65.54 -8.00 59.90
C ALA A 323 64.09 -7.93 60.42
N SER A 324 63.88 -7.51 61.66
CA SER A 324 62.55 -7.28 62.23
C SER A 324 61.80 -6.18 61.49
N GLN A 325 62.48 -5.07 61.16
CA GLN A 325 61.87 -3.97 60.41
C GLN A 325 61.46 -4.39 58.98
N GLN A 326 62.32 -5.16 58.30
CA GLN A 326 62.02 -5.75 57.00
C GLN A 326 60.85 -6.74 57.07
N TYR A 327 60.78 -7.54 58.12
CA TYR A 327 59.67 -8.48 58.34
C TYR A 327 58.34 -7.75 58.51
N THR A 328 58.29 -6.69 59.32
CA THR A 328 57.07 -5.88 59.47
C THR A 328 56.64 -5.21 58.17
N ALA A 329 57.58 -4.71 57.37
CA ALA A 329 57.26 -4.13 56.06
C ALA A 329 56.64 -5.18 55.11
N LEU A 330 57.18 -6.39 55.10
CA LEU A 330 56.64 -7.52 54.34
C LEU A 330 55.26 -7.96 54.85
N GLU A 331 55.02 -7.98 56.16
CA GLU A 331 53.70 -8.27 56.72
C GLU A 331 52.67 -7.21 56.30
N ASP A 332 53.05 -5.93 56.29
CA ASP A 332 52.16 -4.85 55.86
C ASP A 332 51.82 -4.95 54.37
N GLU A 333 52.81 -5.28 53.52
CA GLU A 333 52.59 -5.57 52.10
C GLU A 333 51.65 -6.76 51.89
N PHE A 334 51.84 -7.85 52.64
CA PHE A 334 50.96 -9.03 52.58
C PHE A 334 49.53 -8.71 53.02
N ARG A 335 49.35 -7.92 54.08
CA ARG A 335 48.02 -7.48 54.53
C ARG A 335 47.33 -6.61 53.49
N MET A 336 48.07 -5.71 52.84
CA MET A 336 47.53 -4.88 51.78
C MET A 336 47.12 -5.71 50.56
N ALA A 337 47.95 -6.68 50.15
CA ALA A 337 47.62 -7.63 49.10
C ALA A 337 46.36 -8.46 49.41
N LEU A 338 46.23 -8.97 50.64
CA LEU A 338 45.03 -9.70 51.08
C LEU A 338 43.77 -8.82 51.06
N THR A 339 43.91 -7.54 51.42
CA THR A 339 42.79 -6.59 51.41
C THR A 339 42.32 -6.29 49.99
N ILE A 340 43.27 -6.11 49.06
CA ILE A 340 42.98 -5.91 47.63
C ILE A 340 42.29 -7.17 47.07
N GLU A 341 42.79 -8.36 47.40
CA GLU A 341 42.22 -9.58 46.84
C GLU A 341 40.85 -9.90 47.42
N ALA A 342 40.62 -9.61 48.72
CA ALA A 342 39.28 -9.67 49.32
C ALA A 342 38.30 -8.72 48.61
N ALA A 343 38.72 -7.48 48.30
CA ALA A 343 37.89 -6.54 47.57
C ALA A 343 37.54 -7.06 46.16
N ARG A 344 38.51 -7.63 45.42
CA ARG A 344 38.28 -8.24 44.10
C ARG A 344 37.32 -9.42 44.16
N PHE A 345 37.45 -10.29 45.17
CA PHE A 345 36.50 -11.39 45.37
C PHE A 345 35.08 -10.86 45.60
N THR A 346 34.94 -9.79 46.37
CA THR A 346 33.65 -9.16 46.64
C THR A 346 33.03 -8.57 45.36
N GLU A 347 33.84 -7.95 44.50
CA GLU A 347 33.38 -7.45 43.20
C GLU A 347 32.93 -8.58 42.26
N VAL A 348 33.66 -9.69 42.23
CA VAL A 348 33.30 -10.88 41.42
C VAL A 348 32.01 -11.50 41.94
N GLU A 349 31.83 -11.60 43.26
CA GLU A 349 30.58 -12.09 43.87
C GLU A 349 29.39 -11.19 43.52
N GLN A 350 29.57 -9.87 43.59
CA GLN A 350 28.56 -8.91 43.16
C GLN A 350 28.27 -8.99 41.66
N GLY A 351 29.29 -9.24 40.83
CA GLY A 351 29.12 -9.47 39.39
C GLY A 351 28.29 -10.74 39.12
N CYS A 352 28.61 -11.85 39.78
CA CYS A 352 27.87 -13.11 39.66
C CYS A 352 26.41 -12.98 40.11
N THR A 353 26.14 -12.28 41.21
CA THR A 353 24.77 -12.06 41.70
C THR A 353 23.95 -11.20 40.74
N ARG A 354 24.54 -10.13 40.17
CA ARG A 354 23.89 -9.33 39.11
C ARG A 354 23.59 -10.15 37.87
N LEU A 355 24.56 -10.91 37.36
CA LEU A 355 24.37 -11.77 36.19
C LEU A 355 23.30 -12.85 36.44
N SER A 356 23.22 -13.39 37.65
CA SER A 356 22.18 -14.35 38.03
C SER A 356 20.78 -13.71 38.02
N ALA A 357 20.66 -12.46 38.49
CA ALA A 357 19.41 -11.70 38.44
C ALA A 357 19.01 -11.38 37.00
N GLU A 358 19.94 -10.90 36.17
CA GLU A 358 19.69 -10.64 34.74
C GLU A 358 19.27 -11.91 33.99
N LEU A 359 19.92 -13.06 34.28
CA LEU A 359 19.54 -14.35 33.71
C LEU A 359 18.11 -14.76 34.08
N SER A 360 17.69 -14.48 35.31
CA SER A 360 16.32 -14.73 35.77
C SER A 360 15.30 -13.87 35.00
N GLU A 361 15.59 -12.57 34.83
CA GLU A 361 14.73 -11.66 34.07
C GLU A 361 14.61 -12.06 32.60
N VAL A 362 15.74 -12.42 31.96
CA VAL A 362 15.75 -12.88 30.57
C VAL A 362 14.96 -14.18 30.41
N LYS A 363 15.07 -15.12 31.36
CA LYS A 363 14.25 -16.34 31.37
C LYS A 363 12.75 -16.04 31.48
N ALA A 364 12.37 -15.11 32.35
CA ALA A 364 10.98 -14.69 32.49
C ALA A 364 10.45 -14.05 31.20
N ALA A 365 11.22 -13.13 30.60
CA ALA A 365 10.90 -12.50 29.33
C ALA A 365 10.75 -13.53 28.20
N LEU A 366 11.69 -14.50 28.11
CA LEU A 366 11.66 -15.57 27.12
C LEU A 366 10.37 -16.41 27.23
N SER A 367 9.99 -16.79 28.45
CA SER A 367 8.75 -17.55 28.68
C SER A 367 7.51 -16.78 28.24
N GLN A 368 7.48 -15.47 28.48
CA GLN A 368 6.37 -14.61 28.10
C GLN A 368 6.28 -14.47 26.57
N THR A 369 7.42 -14.32 25.88
CA THR A 369 7.45 -14.32 24.42
C THR A 369 7.00 -15.64 23.82
N GLN A 370 7.44 -16.78 24.37
CA GLN A 370 6.99 -18.11 23.91
C GLN A 370 5.48 -18.31 24.11
N GLN A 371 4.91 -17.80 25.20
CA GLN A 371 3.47 -17.86 25.43
C GLN A 371 2.70 -17.01 24.41
N ARG A 372 3.19 -15.80 24.10
CA ARG A 372 2.61 -14.94 23.07
C ARG A 372 2.71 -15.57 21.68
N GLU A 373 3.82 -16.22 21.37
CA GLU A 373 4.01 -16.95 20.10
C GLU A 373 2.99 -18.08 19.96
N ARG A 374 2.75 -18.88 21.01
CA ARG A 374 1.71 -19.92 21.01
C ARG A 374 0.31 -19.34 20.79
N GLN A 375 -0.02 -18.22 21.43
CA GLN A 375 -1.29 -17.53 21.23
C GLN A 375 -1.46 -17.02 19.80
N ALA A 376 -0.39 -16.42 19.23
CA ALA A 376 -0.38 -16.00 17.84
C ALA A 376 -0.55 -17.19 16.88
N GLY A 377 0.10 -18.32 17.16
CA GLY A 377 -0.07 -19.56 16.41
C GLY A 377 -1.52 -20.07 16.42
N GLY A 378 -2.20 -20.01 17.57
CA GLY A 378 -3.63 -20.34 17.67
C GLY A 378 -4.52 -19.43 16.81
N LEU A 379 -4.28 -18.11 16.86
CA LEU A 379 -5.02 -17.15 16.04
C LEU A 379 -4.80 -17.37 14.54
N VAL A 380 -3.58 -17.72 14.12
CA VAL A 380 -3.27 -18.05 12.73
C VAL A 380 -4.03 -19.31 12.29
N GLN A 381 -4.13 -20.33 13.15
CA GLN A 381 -4.91 -21.53 12.86
C GLN A 381 -6.41 -21.22 12.72
N GLU A 382 -6.98 -20.40 13.62
CA GLU A 382 -8.38 -19.96 13.55
C GLU A 382 -8.66 -19.16 12.26
N LEU A 383 -7.79 -18.21 11.91
CA LEU A 383 -7.89 -17.45 10.67
C LEU A 383 -7.79 -18.36 9.45
N THR A 384 -6.88 -19.33 9.47
CA THR A 384 -6.72 -20.29 8.37
C THR A 384 -7.98 -21.16 8.20
N ALA A 385 -8.59 -21.60 9.31
CA ALA A 385 -9.84 -22.35 9.28
C ALA A 385 -10.99 -21.49 8.72
N MET A 386 -11.12 -20.24 9.16
CA MET A 386 -12.13 -19.30 8.65
C MET A 386 -11.96 -19.04 7.16
N VAL A 387 -10.73 -18.82 6.68
CA VAL A 387 -10.45 -18.63 5.24
C VAL A 387 -10.84 -19.87 4.44
N LYS A 388 -10.59 -21.08 4.99
CA LYS A 388 -10.98 -22.34 4.34
C LYS A 388 -12.51 -22.48 4.26
N GLU A 389 -13.23 -22.13 5.32
CA GLU A 389 -14.70 -22.12 5.33
C GLU A 389 -15.28 -21.11 4.34
N GLN A 390 -14.75 -19.88 4.33
CA GLN A 390 -15.13 -18.82 3.38
C GLN A 390 -14.92 -19.28 1.94
N LYS A 391 -13.79 -19.93 1.65
CA LYS A 391 -13.50 -20.50 0.33
C LYS A 391 -14.54 -21.57 -0.05
N SER A 392 -14.94 -22.43 0.88
CA SER A 392 -16.01 -23.42 0.67
C SER A 392 -17.35 -22.75 0.32
N ARG A 393 -17.78 -21.75 1.11
CA ARG A 393 -19.02 -20.99 0.84
C ARG A 393 -18.99 -20.31 -0.52
N ILE A 394 -17.87 -19.70 -0.91
CA ILE A 394 -17.72 -19.08 -2.23
C ILE A 394 -17.87 -20.12 -3.34
N THR A 395 -17.30 -21.32 -3.17
CA THR A 395 -17.43 -22.40 -4.17
C THR A 395 -18.87 -22.91 -4.28
N GLU A 396 -19.58 -23.03 -3.16
CA GLU A 396 -21.00 -23.43 -3.14
C GLU A 396 -21.90 -22.38 -3.80
N LEU A 397 -21.72 -21.10 -3.46
CA LEU A 397 -22.44 -19.99 -4.10
C LEU A 397 -22.17 -19.94 -5.61
N SER A 398 -20.91 -20.16 -6.01
CA SER A 398 -20.54 -20.21 -7.44
C SER A 398 -21.14 -21.41 -8.16
N LYS A 399 -21.36 -22.53 -7.47
CA LYS A 399 -22.07 -23.70 -8.01
C LYS A 399 -23.57 -23.41 -8.13
N SER A 400 -24.21 -22.95 -7.06
CA SER A 400 -25.63 -22.56 -7.05
C SER A 400 -25.96 -21.53 -8.14
N LYS A 401 -25.10 -20.52 -8.33
CA LYS A 401 -25.25 -19.54 -9.42
C LYS A 401 -25.18 -20.18 -10.80
N ARG A 402 -24.26 -21.13 -11.02
CA ARG A 402 -24.18 -21.86 -12.30
C ARG A 402 -25.44 -22.68 -12.54
N ASP A 403 -25.92 -23.37 -11.52
CA ASP A 403 -27.13 -24.20 -11.61
C ASP A 403 -28.36 -23.34 -11.93
N ALA A 404 -28.53 -22.19 -11.25
CA ALA A 404 -29.58 -21.22 -11.56
C ALA A 404 -29.50 -20.66 -12.99
N VAL A 405 -28.28 -20.37 -13.49
CA VAL A 405 -28.09 -19.95 -14.88
C VAL A 405 -28.46 -21.07 -15.86
N THR A 406 -28.16 -22.33 -15.55
CA THR A 406 -28.55 -23.46 -16.40
C THR A 406 -30.07 -23.64 -16.43
N GLU A 407 -30.75 -23.48 -15.30
CA GLU A 407 -32.21 -23.54 -15.22
C GLU A 407 -32.87 -22.41 -16.03
N LEU A 408 -32.40 -21.17 -15.87
CA LEU A 408 -32.90 -20.02 -16.63
C LEU A 408 -32.68 -20.22 -18.14
N LYS A 409 -31.52 -20.72 -18.56
CA LYS A 409 -31.28 -21.09 -19.96
C LYS A 409 -32.25 -22.16 -20.46
N GLY A 410 -32.58 -23.14 -19.62
CA GLY A 410 -33.60 -24.14 -19.91
C GLY A 410 -34.97 -23.51 -20.14
N ARG A 411 -35.41 -22.62 -19.24
CA ARG A 411 -36.69 -21.91 -19.37
C ARG A 411 -36.76 -21.03 -20.62
N VAL A 412 -35.67 -20.33 -20.95
CA VAL A 412 -35.59 -19.53 -22.18
C VAL A 412 -35.78 -20.41 -23.41
N ARG A 413 -35.10 -21.56 -23.50
CA ARG A 413 -35.27 -22.49 -24.63
C ARG A 413 -36.71 -23.02 -24.75
N SER A 414 -37.36 -23.33 -23.63
CA SER A 414 -38.76 -23.76 -23.65
C SER A 414 -39.71 -22.66 -24.13
N LEU A 415 -39.48 -21.41 -23.72
CA LEU A 415 -40.26 -20.26 -24.18
C LEU A 415 -40.02 -19.97 -25.65
N GLU A 416 -38.77 -20.08 -26.13
CA GLU A 416 -38.42 -19.94 -27.54
C GLU A 416 -39.13 -21.01 -28.39
N ALA A 417 -39.15 -22.27 -27.93
CA ALA A 417 -39.87 -23.35 -28.61
C ALA A 417 -41.38 -23.09 -28.67
N GLY A 418 -41.98 -22.62 -27.57
CA GLY A 418 -43.40 -22.23 -27.54
C GLY A 418 -43.70 -21.07 -28.50
N ALA A 419 -42.84 -20.06 -28.56
CA ALA A 419 -42.99 -18.94 -29.49
C ALA A 419 -42.87 -19.36 -30.97
N GLU A 420 -42.04 -20.37 -31.27
CA GLU A 420 -41.96 -20.97 -32.61
C GLU A 420 -43.23 -21.75 -32.97
N GLU A 421 -43.79 -22.48 -32.01
CA GLU A 421 -45.06 -23.18 -32.18
C GLU A 421 -46.22 -22.20 -32.42
N ASP A 422 -46.29 -21.12 -31.64
CA ASP A 422 -47.28 -20.04 -31.82
C ASP A 422 -47.16 -19.40 -33.21
N ARG A 423 -45.93 -19.13 -33.69
CA ARG A 423 -45.73 -18.64 -35.07
C ARG A 423 -46.25 -19.62 -36.12
N ARG A 424 -46.02 -20.92 -35.92
CA ARG A 424 -46.51 -21.95 -36.83
C ARG A 424 -48.04 -22.01 -36.85
N LEU A 425 -48.68 -21.95 -35.69
CA LEU A 425 -50.14 -21.90 -35.55
C LEU A 425 -50.70 -20.62 -36.20
N GLN A 426 -50.03 -19.48 -36.05
CA GLN A 426 -50.43 -18.23 -36.67
C GLN A 426 -50.39 -18.30 -38.20
N LEU A 427 -49.36 -18.93 -38.79
CA LEU A 427 -49.31 -19.18 -40.23
C LEU A 427 -50.44 -20.10 -40.71
N GLN A 428 -50.78 -21.14 -39.95
CA GLN A 428 -51.92 -22.00 -40.25
C GLN A 428 -53.25 -21.24 -40.19
N LEU A 429 -53.43 -20.38 -39.19
CA LEU A 429 -54.62 -19.53 -39.06
C LEU A 429 -54.78 -18.61 -40.27
N GLU A 430 -53.69 -17.99 -40.74
CA GLU A 430 -53.71 -17.13 -41.93
C GLU A 430 -54.06 -17.89 -43.22
N LEU A 431 -53.59 -19.13 -43.37
CA LEU A 431 -54.02 -20.00 -44.48
C LEU A 431 -55.53 -20.27 -44.41
N VAL A 432 -56.04 -20.66 -43.25
CA VAL A 432 -57.48 -20.92 -43.05
C VAL A 432 -58.32 -19.65 -43.30
N LYS A 433 -57.84 -18.47 -42.91
CA LYS A 433 -58.51 -17.20 -43.23
C LYS A 433 -58.59 -16.95 -44.74
N LYS A 434 -57.52 -17.24 -45.48
CA LYS A 434 -57.53 -17.13 -46.96
C LYS A 434 -58.52 -18.10 -47.59
N ASP A 435 -58.57 -19.35 -47.12
CA ASP A 435 -59.53 -20.34 -47.60
C ASP A 435 -60.98 -19.94 -47.29
N LYS A 436 -61.24 -19.43 -46.07
CA LYS A 436 -62.53 -18.86 -45.70
C LYS A 436 -62.93 -17.71 -46.62
N ALA A 437 -62.02 -16.77 -46.91
CA ALA A 437 -62.29 -15.65 -47.81
C ALA A 437 -62.61 -16.12 -49.24
N ARG A 438 -61.88 -17.14 -49.73
CA ARG A 438 -62.15 -17.77 -51.03
C ARG A 438 -63.53 -18.42 -51.06
N LEU A 439 -63.88 -19.21 -50.05
CA LEU A 439 -65.19 -19.86 -49.95
C LEU A 439 -66.32 -18.83 -49.87
N LEU A 440 -66.15 -17.74 -49.11
CA LEU A 440 -67.12 -16.64 -49.06
C LEU A 440 -67.31 -16.02 -50.45
N SER A 441 -66.23 -15.76 -51.20
CA SER A 441 -66.33 -15.21 -52.56
C SER A 441 -67.10 -16.15 -53.51
N GLN A 442 -66.90 -17.47 -53.39
CA GLN A 442 -67.63 -18.46 -54.16
C GLN A 442 -69.11 -18.49 -53.78
N LEU A 443 -69.41 -18.40 -52.48
CA LEU A 443 -70.79 -18.35 -51.98
C LEU A 443 -71.51 -17.12 -52.54
N THR A 444 -70.89 -15.94 -52.46
CA THR A 444 -71.47 -14.70 -53.02
C THR A 444 -71.69 -14.76 -54.54
N ALA A 445 -70.80 -15.44 -55.27
CA ALA A 445 -70.98 -15.66 -56.70
C ALA A 445 -72.17 -16.59 -56.99
N GLN A 446 -72.34 -17.65 -56.21
CA GLN A 446 -73.50 -18.55 -56.31
C GLN A 446 -74.81 -17.85 -55.94
N GLU A 447 -74.81 -17.01 -54.90
CA GLU A 447 -75.97 -16.20 -54.52
C GLU A 447 -76.39 -15.26 -55.66
N SER A 448 -75.44 -14.61 -56.33
CA SER A 448 -75.71 -13.77 -57.51
C SER A 448 -76.35 -14.56 -58.67
N VAL A 449 -75.87 -15.79 -58.94
CA VAL A 449 -76.49 -16.67 -59.94
C VAL A 449 -77.92 -17.04 -59.54
N ILE A 450 -78.15 -17.37 -58.27
CA ILE A 450 -79.49 -17.69 -57.75
C ILE A 450 -80.43 -16.49 -57.92
N ASP A 451 -79.96 -15.28 -57.62
CA ASP A 451 -80.76 -14.07 -57.78
C ASP A 451 -81.03 -13.74 -59.25
N GLY A 452 -80.08 -14.00 -60.15
CA GLY A 452 -80.31 -13.94 -61.60
C GLY A 452 -81.41 -14.90 -62.06
N LEU A 453 -81.36 -16.17 -61.63
CA LEU A 453 -82.40 -17.17 -61.93
C LEU A 453 -83.76 -16.82 -61.33
N ARG A 454 -83.79 -16.19 -60.15
CA ARG A 454 -85.02 -15.67 -59.54
C ARG A 454 -85.60 -14.49 -60.33
N ALA A 455 -84.75 -13.62 -60.87
CA ALA A 455 -85.16 -12.52 -61.72
C ALA A 455 -85.74 -13.02 -63.04
N GLU A 456 -85.10 -14.00 -63.69
CA GLU A 456 -85.68 -14.67 -64.88
C GLU A 456 -87.05 -15.27 -64.55
N ARG A 457 -87.16 -16.04 -63.45
CA ARG A 457 -88.46 -16.59 -63.02
C ARG A 457 -89.55 -15.52 -62.87
N ARG A 458 -89.21 -14.31 -62.39
CA ARG A 458 -90.16 -13.20 -62.32
C ARG A 458 -90.58 -12.70 -63.70
N ILE A 459 -89.66 -12.61 -64.65
CA ILE A 459 -89.92 -12.21 -66.04
C ILE A 459 -90.86 -13.23 -66.71
N TRP A 460 -90.56 -14.52 -66.60
CA TRP A 460 -91.43 -15.59 -67.10
C TRP A 460 -92.82 -15.57 -66.45
N GLY A 461 -92.90 -15.27 -65.14
CA GLY A 461 -94.16 -15.09 -64.45
C GLY A 461 -95.00 -13.91 -64.96
N GLN A 462 -94.35 -12.82 -65.38
CA GLN A 462 -95.00 -11.67 -66.00
C GLN A 462 -95.49 -11.99 -67.42
N GLU A 463 -94.71 -12.72 -68.24
CA GLU A 463 -95.13 -13.15 -69.58
C GLU A 463 -96.30 -14.14 -69.54
N LEU A 464 -96.33 -15.07 -68.58
CA LEU A 464 -97.46 -15.97 -68.34
C LEU A 464 -98.73 -15.22 -67.90
N ALA A 465 -98.60 -14.19 -67.06
CA ALA A 465 -99.72 -13.33 -66.69
C ALA A 465 -100.24 -12.51 -67.89
N GLN A 466 -99.35 -12.10 -68.80
CA GLN A 466 -99.71 -11.39 -70.03
C GLN A 466 -100.40 -12.31 -71.05
N GLN A 467 -99.99 -13.58 -71.14
CA GLN A 467 -100.69 -14.61 -71.93
C GLN A 467 -102.06 -14.97 -71.32
N GLY A 468 -102.17 -15.02 -69.99
CA GLY A 468 -103.45 -15.20 -69.28
C GLY A 468 -104.43 -14.04 -69.50
N ALA A 469 -103.94 -12.79 -69.59
CA ALA A 469 -104.76 -11.63 -69.91
C ALA A 469 -105.29 -11.66 -71.36
N SER A 470 -104.51 -12.19 -72.31
CA SER A 470 -104.90 -12.32 -73.74
C SER A 470 -105.93 -13.42 -74.04
N LEU A 471 -106.17 -14.36 -73.11
CA LEU A 471 -107.13 -15.46 -73.25
C LEU A 471 -108.47 -15.23 -72.52
N SER A 472 -108.65 -14.06 -71.89
CA SER A 472 -109.90 -13.68 -71.19
C SER A 472 -110.77 -12.66 -71.96
N GLN A 473 -110.35 -12.27 -73.18
CA GLN A 473 -110.97 -11.20 -73.97
C GLN A 473 -111.75 -11.69 -75.21
N ASP A 474 -112.16 -12.96 -75.27
CA ASP A 474 -112.92 -13.54 -76.41
C ASP A 474 -113.98 -14.58 -76.00
N ARG A 475 -114.77 -14.30 -74.96
CA ARG A 475 -116.04 -15.02 -74.72
C ARG A 475 -117.14 -14.08 -74.22
N GLY A 476 -117.81 -13.43 -75.17
CA GLY A 476 -119.02 -12.67 -74.87
C GLY A 476 -119.74 -12.19 -76.12
N ARG A 477 -120.63 -13.02 -76.67
CA ARG A 477 -121.83 -12.63 -77.44
C ARG A 477 -122.53 -13.85 -78.05
N LEU A 478 -123.71 -14.23 -77.54
CA LEU A 478 -124.99 -14.12 -78.25
C LEU A 478 -126.10 -14.83 -77.46
N GLU A 479 -127.02 -14.01 -76.95
CA GLU A 479 -128.32 -14.38 -76.41
C GLU A 479 -129.34 -14.63 -77.53
N ASN A 480 -130.28 -15.56 -77.28
CA ASN A 480 -131.74 -15.45 -77.51
C ASN A 480 -132.35 -16.86 -77.29
N THR A 481 -133.33 -17.07 -76.42
CA THR A 481 -134.72 -16.65 -76.63
C THR A 481 -135.55 -16.74 -75.32
N SER A 482 -136.54 -15.86 -75.21
CA SER A 482 -137.84 -15.91 -74.48
C SER A 482 -138.09 -17.12 -73.55
N SER A 483 -138.61 -17.03 -72.33
CA SER A 483 -139.63 -16.10 -71.78
C SER A 483 -139.96 -16.55 -70.35
N GLN A 484 -139.72 -15.72 -69.33
CA GLN A 484 -140.41 -15.71 -68.01
C GLN A 484 -139.80 -14.62 -67.11
N LYS A 485 -139.87 -13.37 -67.59
CA LYS A 485 -139.51 -12.17 -66.81
C LYS A 485 -140.74 -11.65 -66.08
N LYS A 486 -140.84 -11.93 -64.77
CA LYS A 486 -141.40 -11.02 -63.73
C LYS A 486 -141.45 -11.57 -62.28
N GLN A 487 -140.77 -12.69 -61.97
CA GLN A 487 -140.58 -13.16 -60.58
C GLN A 487 -139.10 -13.23 -60.15
N ASN A 488 -138.15 -13.39 -61.09
CA ASN A 488 -136.72 -13.57 -60.81
C ASN A 488 -135.91 -12.29 -60.47
N GLU A 489 -136.45 -11.08 -60.65
CA GLU A 489 -135.72 -9.84 -60.35
C GLU A 489 -135.69 -9.51 -58.85
N ARG A 490 -136.68 -9.97 -58.06
CA ARG A 490 -136.68 -9.74 -56.60
C ARG A 490 -135.77 -10.70 -55.83
N ASP A 491 -135.64 -11.94 -56.28
CA ASP A 491 -134.77 -12.94 -55.64
C ASP A 491 -133.29 -12.73 -55.99
N ASN A 492 -132.97 -12.14 -57.15
CA ASN A 492 -131.59 -11.85 -57.55
C ASN A 492 -130.95 -10.70 -56.75
N ASP A 493 -131.71 -9.65 -56.45
CA ASP A 493 -131.21 -8.53 -55.64
C ASP A 493 -131.02 -8.94 -54.17
N ALA A 494 -131.90 -9.80 -53.64
CA ALA A 494 -131.73 -10.39 -52.31
C ALA A 494 -130.50 -11.32 -52.21
N LEU A 495 -130.21 -12.09 -53.28
CA LEU A 495 -129.01 -12.93 -53.35
C LEU A 495 -127.72 -12.12 -53.49
N ARG A 496 -127.73 -11.01 -54.26
CA ARG A 496 -126.56 -10.12 -54.38
C ARG A 496 -126.19 -9.44 -53.07
N ILE A 497 -127.18 -9.01 -52.28
CA ILE A 497 -126.95 -8.43 -50.96
C ILE A 497 -126.38 -9.49 -50.00
N LYS A 498 -126.91 -10.72 -50.01
CA LYS A 498 -126.38 -11.82 -49.18
C LYS A 498 -124.96 -12.21 -49.56
N VAL A 499 -124.64 -12.28 -50.85
CA VAL A 499 -123.26 -12.54 -51.31
C VAL A 499 -122.32 -11.44 -50.84
N LYS A 500 -122.70 -10.16 -50.98
CA LYS A 500 -121.89 -9.05 -50.48
C LYS A 500 -121.71 -9.08 -48.96
N VAL A 501 -122.75 -9.41 -48.20
CA VAL A 501 -122.64 -9.59 -46.74
C VAL A 501 -121.72 -10.75 -46.37
N ILE A 502 -121.76 -11.86 -47.13
CA ILE A 502 -120.85 -12.99 -46.92
C ILE A 502 -119.41 -12.63 -47.29
N ASP A 503 -119.19 -11.87 -48.37
CA ASP A 503 -117.87 -11.39 -48.77
C ASP A 503 -117.30 -10.42 -47.73
N ASP A 504 -118.10 -9.46 -47.26
CA ASP A 504 -117.72 -8.52 -46.19
C ASP A 504 -117.43 -9.26 -44.87
N GLN A 505 -118.22 -10.29 -44.53
CA GLN A 505 -117.97 -11.16 -43.37
C GLN A 505 -116.68 -11.98 -43.54
N THR A 506 -116.43 -12.52 -44.73
CA THR A 506 -115.22 -13.31 -45.04
C THR A 506 -113.97 -12.42 -45.00
N GLU A 507 -114.06 -11.19 -45.50
CA GLU A 507 -112.97 -10.22 -45.42
C GLU A 507 -112.71 -9.78 -43.97
N THR A 508 -113.77 -9.62 -43.16
CA THR A 508 -113.63 -9.33 -41.73
C THR A 508 -112.97 -10.49 -40.99
N ILE A 509 -113.36 -11.74 -41.26
CA ILE A 509 -112.72 -12.94 -40.69
C ILE A 509 -111.26 -13.03 -41.12
N ARG A 510 -110.94 -12.74 -42.39
CA ARG A 510 -109.57 -12.71 -42.89
C ARG A 510 -108.72 -11.68 -42.14
N LYS A 511 -109.20 -10.45 -42.00
CA LYS A 511 -108.51 -9.37 -41.26
C LYS A 511 -108.33 -9.73 -39.78
N LEU A 512 -109.33 -10.37 -39.15
CA LEU A 512 -109.22 -10.84 -37.77
C LEU A 512 -108.19 -11.97 -37.64
N LYS A 513 -108.11 -12.89 -38.61
CA LYS A 513 -107.14 -13.99 -38.64
C LYS A 513 -105.72 -13.48 -38.88
N GLU A 514 -105.54 -12.54 -39.81
CA GLU A 514 -104.27 -11.83 -40.05
C GLU A 514 -103.82 -11.11 -38.77
N GLY A 515 -104.70 -10.34 -38.14
CA GLY A 515 -104.39 -9.65 -36.87
C GLY A 515 -104.21 -10.58 -35.65
N LEU A 516 -104.63 -11.84 -35.73
CA LEU A 516 -104.37 -12.85 -34.70
C LEU A 516 -103.00 -13.51 -34.94
N GLN A 517 -102.68 -13.81 -36.20
CA GLN A 517 -101.38 -14.35 -36.60
C GLN A 517 -100.26 -13.34 -36.33
N GLU A 518 -100.46 -12.05 -36.63
CA GLU A 518 -99.50 -10.99 -36.30
C GLU A 518 -99.26 -10.89 -34.78
N ARG A 519 -100.31 -11.03 -33.96
CA ARG A 519 -100.20 -11.07 -32.50
C ARG A 519 -99.44 -12.30 -32.00
N ASP A 520 -99.69 -13.47 -32.59
CA ASP A 520 -98.96 -14.70 -32.25
C ASP A 520 -97.48 -14.63 -32.66
N GLU A 521 -97.17 -14.04 -33.83
CA GLU A 521 -95.81 -13.78 -34.28
C GLU A 521 -95.10 -12.76 -33.37
N GLN A 522 -95.79 -11.69 -32.97
CA GLN A 522 -95.27 -10.72 -32.01
C GLN A 522 -95.02 -11.37 -30.63
N GLY A 523 -95.94 -12.21 -30.16
CA GLY A 523 -95.77 -12.97 -28.93
C GLY A 523 -94.60 -13.97 -29.01
N ARG A 524 -94.35 -14.59 -30.17
CA ARG A 524 -93.17 -15.41 -30.41
C ARG A 524 -91.88 -14.59 -30.35
N ARG A 525 -91.82 -13.47 -31.06
CA ARG A 525 -90.65 -12.57 -31.05
C ARG A 525 -90.30 -12.10 -29.65
N GLN A 526 -91.29 -11.65 -28.88
CA GLN A 526 -91.09 -11.23 -27.49
C GLN A 526 -90.58 -12.36 -26.58
N ARG A 527 -91.07 -13.59 -26.76
CA ARG A 527 -90.56 -14.75 -26.02
C ARG A 527 -89.12 -15.09 -26.41
N GLU A 528 -88.79 -15.02 -27.70
CA GLU A 528 -87.42 -15.25 -28.19
C GLU A 528 -86.45 -14.17 -27.67
N GLU A 529 -86.86 -12.90 -27.71
CA GLU A 529 -86.10 -11.78 -27.14
C GLU A 529 -85.89 -11.93 -25.62
N SER A 530 -86.94 -12.32 -24.88
CA SER A 530 -86.85 -12.60 -23.45
C SER A 530 -85.90 -13.77 -23.15
N LEU A 531 -85.94 -14.83 -23.95
CA LEU A 531 -85.05 -15.99 -23.79
C LEU A 531 -83.59 -15.62 -24.09
N GLN A 532 -83.36 -14.81 -25.13
CA GLN A 532 -82.03 -14.29 -25.44
C GLN A 532 -81.49 -13.37 -24.35
N ALA A 533 -82.32 -12.48 -23.79
CA ALA A 533 -81.96 -11.64 -22.67
C ALA A 533 -81.60 -12.46 -21.43
N GLN A 534 -82.39 -13.50 -21.12
CA GLN A 534 -82.10 -14.41 -20.01
C GLN A 534 -80.76 -15.14 -20.20
N ARG A 535 -80.49 -15.65 -21.41
CA ARG A 535 -79.19 -16.30 -21.72
C ARG A 535 -78.01 -15.35 -21.57
N ARG A 536 -78.14 -14.08 -21.99
CA ARG A 536 -77.09 -13.06 -21.82
C ARG A 536 -76.81 -12.79 -20.35
N LEU A 537 -77.85 -12.63 -19.53
CA LEU A 537 -77.69 -12.42 -18.09
C LEU A 537 -77.04 -13.62 -17.40
N GLN A 538 -77.41 -14.84 -17.80
CA GLN A 538 -76.81 -16.06 -17.26
C GLN A 538 -75.32 -16.18 -17.62
N GLN A 539 -74.96 -15.88 -18.87
CA GLN A 539 -73.56 -15.84 -19.30
C GLN A 539 -72.77 -14.79 -18.52
N GLN A 540 -73.32 -13.58 -18.33
CA GLN A 540 -72.68 -12.53 -17.53
C GLN A 540 -72.47 -12.96 -16.07
N LEU A 541 -73.43 -13.70 -15.49
CA LEU A 541 -73.30 -14.22 -14.13
C LEU A 541 -72.20 -15.29 -14.03
N GLU A 542 -72.11 -16.19 -15.01
CA GLU A 542 -71.05 -17.20 -15.09
C GLU A 542 -69.67 -16.56 -15.26
N GLU A 543 -69.53 -15.56 -16.13
CA GLU A 543 -68.30 -14.78 -16.31
C GLU A 543 -67.92 -14.02 -15.02
N SER A 544 -68.90 -13.41 -14.35
CA SER A 544 -68.67 -12.73 -13.05
C SER A 544 -68.30 -13.72 -11.94
N SER A 545 -68.84 -14.94 -11.96
CA SER A 545 -68.51 -15.98 -10.99
C SER A 545 -67.09 -16.51 -11.22
N ALA A 546 -66.71 -16.75 -12.47
CA ALA A 546 -65.37 -17.20 -12.83
C ALA A 546 -64.31 -16.16 -12.44
N THR A 547 -64.54 -14.89 -12.76
CA THR A 547 -63.65 -13.79 -12.36
C THR A 547 -63.54 -13.64 -10.84
N SER A 548 -64.64 -13.82 -10.10
CA SER A 548 -64.60 -13.82 -8.64
C SER A 548 -63.80 -14.98 -8.07
N GLN A 549 -63.82 -16.15 -8.72
CA GLN A 549 -63.04 -17.32 -8.31
C GLN A 549 -61.55 -17.11 -8.58
N ASP A 550 -61.17 -16.61 -9.75
CA ASP A 550 -59.78 -16.27 -10.09
C ASP A 550 -59.22 -15.22 -9.12
N LEU A 551 -60.02 -14.20 -8.78
CA LEU A 551 -59.66 -13.22 -7.76
C LEU A 551 -59.49 -13.86 -6.37
N GLY A 552 -60.32 -14.85 -6.02
CA GLY A 552 -60.17 -15.63 -4.78
C GLY A 552 -58.84 -16.38 -4.74
N ASP A 553 -58.48 -17.08 -5.82
CA ASP A 553 -57.25 -17.86 -5.91
C ASP A 553 -56.00 -16.96 -5.87
N THR A 554 -56.05 -15.82 -6.56
CA THR A 554 -54.95 -14.84 -6.51
C THR A 554 -54.76 -14.26 -5.11
N VAL A 555 -55.84 -13.97 -4.37
CA VAL A 555 -55.76 -13.51 -2.97
C VAL A 555 -55.14 -14.58 -2.07
N GLN A 556 -55.49 -15.85 -2.24
CA GLN A 556 -54.87 -16.95 -1.47
C GLN A 556 -53.38 -17.11 -1.78
N GLN A 557 -52.99 -17.02 -3.06
CA GLN A 557 -51.58 -17.07 -3.44
C GLN A 557 -50.80 -15.89 -2.84
N LEU A 558 -51.37 -14.68 -2.88
CA LEU A 558 -50.78 -13.49 -2.29
C LEU A 558 -50.69 -13.60 -0.76
N SER A 559 -51.68 -14.20 -0.08
CA SER A 559 -51.61 -14.42 1.36
C SER A 559 -50.51 -15.41 1.73
N LEU A 560 -50.38 -16.52 0.98
CA LEU A 560 -49.29 -17.47 1.19
C LEU A 560 -47.93 -16.81 0.96
N ARG A 561 -47.80 -16.01 -0.09
CA ARG A 561 -46.56 -15.27 -0.38
C ARG A 561 -46.22 -14.27 0.72
N LYS A 562 -47.21 -13.57 1.26
CA LYS A 562 -47.05 -12.65 2.39
C LYS A 562 -46.49 -13.38 3.61
N GLU A 563 -47.00 -14.57 3.94
CA GLU A 563 -46.54 -15.26 5.15
C GLU A 563 -45.15 -15.87 4.96
N GLN A 564 -44.82 -16.32 3.73
CA GLN A 564 -43.43 -16.68 3.39
C GLN A 564 -42.47 -15.51 3.54
N LEU A 565 -42.85 -14.31 3.10
CA LEU A 565 -42.03 -13.10 3.23
C LEU A 565 -41.86 -12.68 4.69
N LYS A 566 -42.89 -12.86 5.53
CA LYS A 566 -42.77 -12.64 6.98
C LYS A 566 -41.76 -13.59 7.62
N GLN A 567 -41.83 -14.88 7.30
CA GLN A 567 -40.86 -15.84 7.83
C GLN A 567 -39.43 -15.49 7.38
N GLN A 568 -39.24 -15.11 6.12
CA GLN A 568 -37.94 -14.65 5.62
C GLN A 568 -37.45 -13.39 6.33
N LEU A 569 -38.34 -12.48 6.72
CA LEU A 569 -37.99 -11.29 7.49
C LEU A 569 -37.52 -11.68 8.89
N GLU A 570 -38.26 -12.54 9.59
CA GLU A 570 -37.90 -13.03 10.93
C GLU A 570 -36.55 -13.75 10.92
N ASP A 571 -36.30 -14.63 9.94
CA ASP A 571 -35.02 -15.32 9.79
C ASP A 571 -33.87 -14.32 9.58
N LYS A 572 -34.10 -13.27 8.80
CA LYS A 572 -33.10 -12.22 8.55
C LYS A 572 -32.87 -11.30 9.75
N GLU A 573 -33.90 -11.05 10.55
CA GLU A 573 -33.77 -10.32 11.81
C GLU A 573 -32.93 -11.11 12.82
N MET A 574 -33.13 -12.43 12.92
CA MET A 574 -32.28 -13.30 13.74
C MET A 574 -30.82 -13.31 13.27
N GLU A 575 -30.57 -13.47 11.96
CA GLU A 575 -29.21 -13.40 11.41
C GLU A 575 -28.54 -12.04 11.71
N LEU A 576 -29.30 -10.95 11.62
CA LEU A 576 -28.79 -9.61 11.92
C LEU A 576 -28.38 -9.48 13.39
N ASP A 577 -29.18 -10.02 14.31
CA ASP A 577 -28.88 -9.96 15.74
C ASP A 577 -27.70 -10.85 16.13
N GLU A 578 -27.53 -12.00 15.49
CA GLU A 578 -26.31 -12.82 15.63
C GLU A 578 -25.06 -12.07 15.15
N VAL A 579 -25.15 -11.38 14.01
CA VAL A 579 -24.04 -10.57 13.47
C VAL A 579 -23.72 -9.40 14.41
N LYS A 580 -24.74 -8.72 14.97
CA LYS A 580 -24.53 -7.66 15.97
C LYS A 580 -23.85 -8.18 17.23
N ALA A 581 -24.26 -9.36 17.72
CA ALA A 581 -23.65 -9.99 18.88
C ALA A 581 -22.17 -10.34 18.60
N ALA A 582 -21.88 -10.94 17.44
CA ALA A 582 -20.52 -11.25 17.01
C ALA A 582 -19.65 -9.98 16.86
N PHE A 583 -20.21 -8.91 16.30
CA PHE A 583 -19.55 -7.62 16.19
C PHE A 583 -19.23 -7.02 17.56
N SER A 584 -20.18 -7.05 18.50
CA SER A 584 -19.98 -6.58 19.88
C SER A 584 -18.84 -7.31 20.59
N VAL A 585 -18.78 -8.65 20.46
CA VAL A 585 -17.68 -9.46 21.01
C VAL A 585 -16.35 -9.10 20.37
N SER A 586 -16.31 -8.94 19.05
CA SER A 586 -15.10 -8.52 18.32
C SER A 586 -14.62 -7.14 18.76
N ASN A 587 -15.54 -6.18 18.89
CA ASN A 587 -15.24 -4.83 19.32
C ASN A 587 -14.66 -4.80 20.74
N LYS A 588 -15.23 -5.61 21.67
CA LYS A 588 -14.69 -5.76 23.02
C LYS A 588 -13.27 -6.32 23.02
N LYS A 589 -12.98 -7.34 22.20
CA LYS A 589 -11.62 -7.88 22.03
C LYS A 589 -10.64 -6.83 21.49
N TRP A 590 -11.07 -5.97 20.58
CA TRP A 590 -10.25 -4.88 20.06
C TRP A 590 -9.96 -3.83 21.13
N GLN A 591 -10.96 -3.52 21.95
CA GLN A 591 -10.79 -2.60 23.07
C GLN A 591 -9.82 -3.15 24.13
N ASP A 592 -9.93 -4.43 24.49
CA ASP A 592 -8.98 -5.09 25.40
C ASP A 592 -7.54 -5.08 24.84
N LYS A 593 -7.38 -5.25 23.52
CA LYS A 593 -6.07 -5.14 22.84
C LYS A 593 -5.52 -3.72 22.85
N ALA A 594 -6.37 -2.72 22.64
CA ALA A 594 -5.98 -1.32 22.72
C ALA A 594 -5.46 -0.97 24.12
N ASP A 595 -6.18 -1.41 25.17
CA ASP A 595 -5.77 -1.21 26.56
C ASP A 595 -4.43 -1.90 26.87
N LEU A 596 -4.20 -3.10 26.33
CA LEU A 596 -2.92 -3.80 26.46
C LEU A 596 -1.78 -3.03 25.77
N LEU A 597 -2.03 -2.50 24.56
CA LEU A 597 -1.04 -1.70 23.83
C LEU A 597 -0.68 -0.44 24.62
N THR A 598 -1.66 0.29 25.16
CA THR A 598 -1.40 1.47 25.99
C THR A 598 -0.57 1.13 27.24
N ARG A 599 -0.83 -0.02 27.87
CA ARG A 599 -0.02 -0.50 29.00
C ARG A 599 1.41 -0.82 28.58
N LEU A 600 1.61 -1.48 27.44
CA LEU A 600 2.94 -1.79 26.91
C LEU A 600 3.71 -0.52 26.55
N GLU A 601 3.07 0.44 25.89
CA GLU A 601 3.65 1.75 25.58
C GLU A 601 4.11 2.47 26.85
N SER A 602 3.29 2.44 27.91
CA SER A 602 3.65 3.02 29.20
C SER A 602 4.83 2.32 29.89
N GLN A 603 4.99 1.01 29.69
CA GLN A 603 6.15 0.26 30.20
C GLN A 603 7.41 0.58 29.40
N VAL A 604 7.33 0.62 28.07
CA VAL A 604 8.45 0.98 27.19
C VAL A 604 8.93 2.40 27.51
N LYS A 605 7.99 3.34 27.72
CA LYS A 605 8.33 4.71 28.13
C LYS A 605 9.12 4.73 29.45
N ARG A 606 8.64 4.02 30.47
CA ARG A 606 9.36 3.91 31.76
C ARG A 606 10.72 3.25 31.64
N MET A 607 10.85 2.22 30.80
CA MET A 607 12.14 1.59 30.53
C MET A 607 13.11 2.58 29.88
N LYS A 608 12.64 3.34 28.88
CA LYS A 608 13.44 4.37 28.21
C LYS A 608 13.90 5.45 29.18
N GLU A 609 13.00 6.00 30.00
CA GLU A 609 13.36 6.98 31.04
C GLU A 609 14.40 6.42 32.03
N GLY A 610 14.30 5.12 32.37
CA GLY A 610 15.29 4.42 33.19
C GLY A 610 16.66 4.26 32.50
N PHE A 611 16.68 3.97 31.19
CA PHE A 611 17.92 3.90 30.41
C PHE A 611 18.57 5.27 30.27
N ASP A 612 17.80 6.30 29.91
CA ASP A 612 18.29 7.68 29.77
C ASP A 612 18.90 8.18 31.09
N SER A 613 18.27 7.86 32.23
CA SER A 613 18.80 8.20 33.56
C SER A 613 20.12 7.49 33.87
N LYS A 614 20.22 6.19 33.55
CA LYS A 614 21.46 5.41 33.73
C LYS A 614 22.58 5.93 32.82
N GLU A 615 22.26 6.25 31.58
CA GLU A 615 23.22 6.83 30.63
C GLU A 615 23.75 8.16 31.12
N SER A 616 22.88 9.04 31.64
CA SER A 616 23.29 10.32 32.22
C SER A 616 24.25 10.15 33.41
N LEU A 617 23.98 9.18 34.30
CA LEU A 617 24.87 8.89 35.44
C LEU A 617 26.23 8.37 34.97
N LEU A 618 26.26 7.45 34.00
CA LEU A 618 27.50 6.91 33.44
C LEU A 618 28.33 8.00 32.72
N LEU A 619 27.67 8.93 32.03
CA LEU A 619 28.34 10.08 31.43
C LEU A 619 28.95 10.99 32.50
N GLU A 620 28.24 11.25 33.58
CA GLU A 620 28.75 12.06 34.69
C GLU A 620 29.94 11.39 35.39
N GLU A 621 29.88 10.07 35.62
CA GLU A 621 31.01 9.30 36.19
C GLU A 621 32.22 9.31 35.25
N ARG A 622 32.01 9.10 33.94
CA ARG A 622 33.07 9.18 32.93
C ARG A 622 33.72 10.57 32.93
N ASP A 623 32.93 11.62 32.99
CA ASP A 623 33.44 13.00 32.95
C ASP A 623 34.23 13.34 34.22
N LYS A 624 33.77 12.90 35.39
CA LYS A 624 34.54 13.00 36.65
C LYS A 624 35.87 12.24 36.56
N ALA A 625 35.86 11.01 36.06
CA ALA A 625 37.08 10.21 35.88
C ALA A 625 38.04 10.88 34.88
N SER A 626 37.53 11.44 33.77
CA SER A 626 38.32 12.15 32.78
C SER A 626 38.96 13.43 33.36
N GLN A 627 38.21 14.19 34.16
CA GLN A 627 38.74 15.36 34.86
C GLN A 627 39.81 14.99 35.89
N ALA A 628 39.59 13.94 36.68
CA ALA A 628 40.58 13.43 37.62
C ALA A 628 41.86 12.99 36.90
N HIS A 629 41.74 12.27 35.79
CA HIS A 629 42.88 11.88 34.96
C HIS A 629 43.64 13.09 34.41
N LYS A 630 42.95 14.11 33.87
CA LYS A 630 43.58 15.36 33.42
C LYS A 630 44.37 16.04 34.54
N ALA A 631 43.80 16.15 35.74
CA ALA A 631 44.46 16.75 36.88
C ALA A 631 45.73 15.97 37.31
N VAL A 632 45.70 14.64 37.24
CA VAL A 632 46.89 13.80 37.51
C VAL A 632 47.97 14.00 36.44
N VAL A 633 47.59 14.05 35.17
CA VAL A 633 48.51 14.30 34.06
C VAL A 633 49.16 15.67 34.16
N GLU A 634 48.41 16.72 34.52
CA GLU A 634 48.95 18.06 34.75
C GLU A 634 49.96 18.09 35.90
N LYS A 635 49.68 17.38 37.00
CA LYS A 635 50.63 17.23 38.12
C LYS A 635 51.92 16.54 37.67
N LEU A 636 51.81 15.44 36.92
CA LEU A 636 52.95 14.71 36.35
C LEU A 636 53.81 15.61 35.46
N HIS A 637 53.20 16.38 34.56
CA HIS A 637 53.93 17.34 33.74
C HIS A 637 54.67 18.38 34.58
N SER A 638 54.03 18.91 35.64
CA SER A 638 54.70 19.87 36.52
C SER A 638 55.88 19.27 37.28
N MET A 639 55.77 17.99 37.67
CA MET A 639 56.84 17.25 38.33
C MET A 639 58.00 16.99 37.35
N ASP A 640 57.71 16.55 36.13
CA ASP A 640 58.72 16.35 35.08
C ASP A 640 59.45 17.65 34.74
N ASP A 641 58.73 18.77 34.66
CA ASP A 641 59.34 20.09 34.46
C ASP A 641 60.23 20.48 35.64
N ALA A 642 59.81 20.18 36.88
CA ALA A 642 60.62 20.43 38.07
C ALA A 642 61.89 19.57 38.09
N PHE A 643 61.77 18.28 37.76
CA PHE A 643 62.91 17.37 37.63
C PHE A 643 63.87 17.82 36.53
N ARG A 644 63.34 18.25 35.37
CA ARG A 644 64.17 18.75 34.27
C ARG A 644 64.94 20.00 34.68
N ARG A 645 64.31 20.96 35.36
CA ARG A 645 64.99 22.14 35.91
C ARG A 645 66.05 21.78 36.95
N GLN A 646 65.78 20.82 37.84
CA GLN A 646 66.77 20.35 38.81
C GLN A 646 67.97 19.70 38.12
N LEU A 647 67.74 18.87 37.10
CA LEU A 647 68.79 18.22 36.32
C LEU A 647 69.65 19.25 35.59
N GLU A 648 69.03 20.23 34.93
CA GLU A 648 69.72 21.34 34.26
C GLU A 648 70.57 22.15 35.25
N SER A 649 70.02 22.46 36.43
CA SER A 649 70.76 23.16 37.50
C SER A 649 71.96 22.35 38.00
N LEU A 650 71.81 21.03 38.16
CA LEU A 650 72.88 20.15 38.62
C LEU A 650 73.99 20.04 37.57
N GLN A 651 73.60 19.90 36.30
CA GLN A 651 74.54 19.88 35.16
C GLN A 651 75.30 21.20 35.04
N ALA A 652 74.62 22.34 35.18
CA ALA A 652 75.25 23.65 35.18
C ALA A 652 76.26 23.79 36.34
N SER A 653 75.89 23.36 37.56
CA SER A 653 76.79 23.35 38.72
C SER A 653 78.04 22.49 38.47
N HIS A 654 77.85 21.28 37.93
CA HIS A 654 78.95 20.38 37.59
C HIS A 654 79.87 20.97 36.50
N GLN A 655 79.31 21.61 35.47
CA GLN A 655 80.10 22.30 34.45
C GLN A 655 80.94 23.43 35.05
N THR A 656 80.37 24.24 35.95
CA THR A 656 81.13 25.30 36.64
C THR A 656 82.25 24.73 37.52
N GLU A 657 82.02 23.60 38.18
CA GLU A 657 83.03 22.95 39.02
C GLU A 657 84.17 22.33 38.18
N LEU A 658 83.84 21.70 37.06
CA LEU A 658 84.82 21.20 36.09
C LEU A 658 85.68 22.33 35.52
N LEU A 659 85.07 23.47 35.15
CA LEU A 659 85.81 24.66 34.70
C LEU A 659 86.73 25.21 35.78
N ARG A 660 86.26 25.24 37.04
CA ARG A 660 87.08 25.66 38.18
C ARG A 660 88.28 24.73 38.40
N LEU A 661 88.06 23.42 38.40
CA LEU A 661 89.12 22.41 38.54
C LEU A 661 90.13 22.48 37.39
N ALA A 662 89.66 22.71 36.16
CA ALA A 662 90.52 22.90 35.00
C ALA A 662 91.41 24.15 35.17
N ASN A 663 90.83 25.28 35.60
CA ASN A 663 91.58 26.51 35.89
C ASN A 663 92.59 26.33 37.04
N ASP A 664 92.20 25.68 38.13
CA ASP A 664 93.11 25.41 39.26
C ASP A 664 94.27 24.48 38.84
N LYS A 665 93.99 23.47 38.01
CA LYS A 665 95.03 22.60 37.44
C LYS A 665 95.97 23.38 36.53
N GLN A 666 95.45 24.24 35.66
CA GLN A 666 96.25 25.08 34.77
C GLN A 666 97.17 26.01 35.57
N LYS A 667 96.66 26.64 36.63
CA LYS A 667 97.45 27.48 37.53
C LYS A 667 98.58 26.70 38.23
N ARG A 668 98.34 25.45 38.64
CA ARG A 668 99.40 24.59 39.20
C ARG A 668 100.46 24.21 38.17
N ILE A 669 100.06 23.94 36.92
CA ILE A 669 101.00 23.69 35.82
C ILE A 669 101.89 24.92 35.59
N GLU A 670 101.31 26.11 35.53
CA GLU A 670 102.05 27.37 35.37
C GLU A 670 103.03 27.61 36.52
N GLN A 671 102.61 27.38 37.77
CA GLN A 671 103.50 27.47 38.93
C GLN A 671 104.64 26.45 38.89
N SER A 672 104.36 25.21 38.46
CA SER A 672 105.39 24.19 38.29
C SER A 672 106.39 24.56 37.20
N ASN A 673 105.90 25.06 36.06
CA ASN A 673 106.75 25.52 34.97
C ASN A 673 107.62 26.71 35.38
N GLN A 674 107.09 27.65 36.17
CA GLN A 674 107.89 28.74 36.73
C GLN A 674 109.01 28.23 37.65
N LYS A 675 108.74 27.22 38.49
CA LYS A 675 109.78 26.59 39.32
C LYS A 675 110.84 25.88 38.47
N VAL A 676 110.43 25.16 37.44
CA VAL A 676 111.37 24.52 36.49
C VAL A 676 112.26 25.59 35.85
N PHE A 677 111.67 26.68 35.37
CA PHE A 677 112.42 27.80 34.79
C PHE A 677 113.42 28.42 35.78
N GLN A 678 113.04 28.60 37.05
CA GLN A 678 113.96 29.08 38.09
C GLN A 678 115.14 28.13 38.30
N VAL A 679 114.88 26.82 38.40
CA VAL A 679 115.92 25.80 38.56
C VAL A 679 116.83 25.73 37.32
N GLU A 680 116.27 25.81 36.12
CA GLU A 680 117.05 25.86 34.88
C GLU A 680 117.96 27.09 34.83
N GLU A 681 117.48 28.25 35.30
CA GLU A 681 118.27 29.49 35.37
C GLU A 681 119.39 29.39 36.42
N GLU A 682 119.11 28.84 37.60
CA GLU A 682 120.13 28.53 38.62
C GLU A 682 121.19 27.55 38.07
N MET A 683 120.78 26.52 37.32
CA MET A 683 121.70 25.60 36.65
C MET A 683 122.56 26.30 35.59
N ARG A 684 121.98 27.23 34.81
CA ARG A 684 122.74 28.02 33.84
C ARG A 684 123.80 28.87 34.53
N GLN A 685 123.45 29.52 35.64
CA GLN A 685 124.39 30.31 36.45
C GLN A 685 125.52 29.42 36.99
N LEU A 686 125.22 28.25 37.55
CA LEU A 686 126.24 27.29 38.01
C LEU A 686 127.13 26.77 36.87
N LEU A 687 126.57 26.52 35.69
CA LEU A 687 127.35 26.11 34.51
C LEU A 687 128.27 27.23 34.03
N GLU A 688 127.80 28.48 34.05
CA GLU A 688 128.61 29.65 33.72
C GLU A 688 129.73 29.86 34.75
N GLU A 689 129.43 29.74 36.04
CA GLU A 689 130.41 29.76 37.13
C GLU A 689 131.46 28.65 36.94
N THR A 690 131.06 27.40 36.73
CA THR A 690 132.00 26.29 36.51
C THR A 690 132.81 26.44 35.22
N GLU A 691 132.26 27.01 34.14
CA GLU A 691 133.02 27.32 32.93
C GLU A 691 134.04 28.43 33.17
N THR A 692 133.68 29.47 33.93
CA THR A 692 134.63 30.53 34.32
C THR A 692 135.74 29.98 35.21
N GLU A 693 135.43 29.15 36.21
CA GLU A 693 136.41 28.46 37.04
C GLU A 693 137.32 27.57 36.19
N LYS A 694 136.77 26.80 35.26
CA LYS A 694 137.55 25.98 34.31
C LYS A 694 138.47 26.84 33.45
N LYS A 695 138.00 27.95 32.88
CA LYS A 695 138.86 28.89 32.12
C LYS A 695 140.00 29.45 32.97
N THR A 696 139.73 29.83 34.22
CA THR A 696 140.79 30.28 35.14
C THR A 696 141.78 29.16 35.48
N MET A 697 141.32 27.92 35.62
CA MET A 697 142.16 26.74 35.84
C MET A 697 143.02 26.43 34.60
N GLU A 698 142.44 26.51 33.39
CA GLU A 698 143.15 26.33 32.12
C GLU A 698 144.19 27.43 31.88
N GLU A 699 143.90 28.68 32.23
CA GLU A 699 144.90 29.76 32.20
C GLU A 699 146.04 29.52 33.20
N LYS A 700 145.72 29.09 34.43
CA LYS A 700 146.74 28.68 35.42
C LYS A 700 147.60 27.53 34.88
N MET A 701 147.00 26.52 34.26
CA MET A 701 147.69 25.40 33.61
C MET A 701 148.53 25.86 32.41
N ARG A 702 148.05 26.78 31.56
CA ARG A 702 148.85 27.36 30.46
C ARG A 702 150.03 28.16 30.98
N ARG A 703 149.85 28.95 32.05
CA ARG A 703 150.97 29.67 32.70
C ARG A 703 152.00 28.68 33.25
N LEU A 704 151.57 27.60 33.91
CA LEU A 704 152.47 26.52 34.35
C LEU A 704 153.16 25.82 33.16
N THR A 705 152.44 25.58 32.07
CA THR A 705 153.00 24.93 30.86
C THR A 705 153.97 25.83 30.10
N SER A 706 153.76 27.15 30.10
CA SER A 706 154.71 28.10 29.49
C SER A 706 155.98 28.19 30.33
N VAL A 707 155.86 28.25 31.66
CA VAL A 707 157.02 28.22 32.57
C VAL A 707 157.85 26.94 32.41
N LEU A 708 157.20 25.80 32.12
CA LEU A 708 157.89 24.53 31.86
C LEU A 708 158.49 24.41 30.45
N LYS A 709 158.13 25.26 29.49
CA LYS A 709 158.70 25.26 28.12
C LYS A 709 159.91 26.18 27.97
N ASP A 710 160.13 27.08 28.92
CA ASP A 710 161.26 28.02 28.93
C ASP A 710 162.45 27.51 29.78
N PHE A 711 162.40 26.25 30.23
CA PHE A 711 163.49 25.46 30.81
C PHE A 711 163.84 24.30 29.88
#